data_AF-A0A2P6NQT7-F1
#
_entry.id   AF-A0A2P6NQT7-F1
#
_cell.length_a   1.000
_cell.length_b   1.000
_cell.length_c   1.000
_cell.angle_alpha   90.00
_cell.angle_beta   90.00
_cell.angle_gamma   90.00
#
_symmetry.space_group_name_H-M   'P 1'
#
loop_
_entity.id
_entity.type
_entity.pdbx_description
1 polymer ?
#
loop_
_entity_poly.entity_id
_entity_poly.type
_entity_poly.pdbx_seq_one_letter_code
_entity_poly.pdbx_strand_id
1 'polypeptide(L)'
;MSAEPFVLSRILSGHEQDVRGVSSVQVDHTFLAITSSRDRSIRLWDPITGSEVKRLYGHNHYVGVVMALPDSPLFPFKGFVSGGNDHIINVWDINREDPVYTLIGHSNVISCLSTTIDHHIISGSWDKTVRIWDGNKCVSTLEGHEQAVWGVLGLPNGDIVTASADKTIKIWRDGGCIKTLGRHTEVVKGLALVGNLGFASCSNDGVVLVWTYDGELVQECHGPDTFLYTVAAKSDGTEIASGGEDRTVRVWRGQECVQTIAHPAAVWSVTFLPNGDLLTGGSDGVARIFTREGARKAGEEVISTYEASLSSQSLPPGSVGELNTDKLAGKEALNIPGNKEGEIKMVKDGADVTVYSWNGAKGQWNKIGTVTDAKSGQAKQLLAGKEYDYIWDVDVGDGVMRKLGHNKTDNPYVTAQDFLDKNDMSRNLLEQVAQFIIKNGEPITLGAPSTTGPMDHLTGHSAYTTQTARELAEQEARVRFPPRRNFKYFPTDNAIYFDSGNFSQIQNKMFEFNSQVPSQLALDEEEKKNVSSIFSTLSNTSRYHATEFSAKEFKTLKKALTWPPNFIFPVLDLLRLFLSHPDGANHMVKDKTNDTFAVLQLNLLSETAANQTLSLRSLSNLFKWTDSREKILQPKSTEIVQAISPLISSPNKNVRLTAVSVLYNFSIGDVKVESGTKKEEVTCLLQSIGNEADPEVLLRSLVALANLTYKDSSVANLARDQDVVKTLEGRVSGQQDKSLESASPNDLEWFRTNYPEAGKGKQSSFRRLMSIYKLVLVGLGGVGKSCLTIRFISQRFVEEYDPTLEDSYRKQVNVDGEECILDIFDTAGQEDFSAVRDQYMRTGDGFLCVYSITYSVSFQEVESLHDHILRVKDTEKVPFVLVGNKCDLESDREVPREKGEETAKKIGCKFMESSAKTKVNVTEAFHELVREIKRWKKDYGHTEEEKEVAPGTPKKKSKCSLI
;
A
#
# COMPACT_ATOMS: atom_id res chain seq x y z
N MET A 1 -18.45 41.96 6.51
CA MET A 1 -19.00 40.81 5.74
C MET A 1 -18.13 39.61 6.09
N SER A 2 -18.71 38.53 6.60
CA SER A 2 -17.97 37.27 6.80
C SER A 2 -17.48 36.77 5.44
N ALA A 3 -16.18 36.48 5.32
CA ALA A 3 -15.65 35.85 4.11
C ALA A 3 -16.40 34.55 3.83
N GLU A 4 -16.67 34.25 2.55
CA GLU A 4 -17.32 33.00 2.16
C GLU A 4 -16.50 31.78 2.63
N PRO A 5 -17.12 30.65 2.99
CA PRO A 5 -16.40 29.47 3.43
C PRO A 5 -15.65 28.81 2.25
N PHE A 6 -14.48 28.22 2.54
CA PHE A 6 -13.80 27.34 1.60
C PHE A 6 -14.68 26.13 1.28
N VAL A 7 -14.90 25.88 -0.01
CA VAL A 7 -15.64 24.73 -0.53
C VAL A 7 -14.76 23.94 -1.47
N LEU A 8 -15.05 22.66 -1.66
CA LEU A 8 -14.26 21.82 -2.56
C LEU A 8 -14.25 22.40 -3.98
N SER A 9 -13.05 22.51 -4.54
CA SER A 9 -12.80 22.90 -5.93
C SER A 9 -12.35 21.70 -6.75
N ARG A 10 -11.30 20.99 -6.33
CA ARG A 10 -10.74 19.85 -7.09
C ARG A 10 -10.29 18.72 -6.18
N ILE A 11 -10.36 17.51 -6.74
CA ILE A 11 -9.74 16.31 -6.18
C ILE A 11 -8.62 15.91 -7.15
N LEU A 12 -7.40 15.84 -6.65
CA LEU A 12 -6.20 15.48 -7.39
C LEU A 12 -5.85 14.03 -7.05
N SER A 13 -6.49 13.11 -7.77
CA SER A 13 -6.30 11.66 -7.58
C SER A 13 -5.20 11.15 -8.50
N GLY A 14 -4.29 10.35 -7.93
CA GLY A 14 -3.34 9.62 -8.76
C GLY A 14 -2.18 9.01 -8.00
N HIS A 15 -1.77 9.58 -6.87
CA HIS A 15 -0.77 8.95 -6.00
C HIS A 15 -1.30 7.64 -5.42
N GLU A 16 -0.41 6.65 -5.27
CA GLU A 16 -0.77 5.31 -4.77
C GLU A 16 -0.67 5.19 -3.24
N GLN A 17 -0.05 6.19 -2.61
CA GLN A 17 0.18 6.27 -1.16
C GLN A 17 0.12 7.73 -0.70
N ASP A 18 0.19 7.96 0.61
CA ASP A 18 0.09 9.26 1.29
C ASP A 18 0.73 10.42 0.53
N VAL A 19 -0.02 11.51 0.36
CA VAL A 19 0.52 12.78 -0.14
C VAL A 19 1.13 13.53 1.03
N ARG A 20 2.47 13.59 1.07
CA ARG A 20 3.25 14.09 2.21
C ARG A 20 3.64 15.55 2.13
N GLY A 21 3.87 16.07 0.92
CA GLY A 21 4.23 17.45 0.69
C GLY A 21 3.34 18.09 -0.36
N VAL A 22 2.95 19.33 -0.13
CA VAL A 22 2.25 20.16 -1.11
C VAL A 22 2.91 21.52 -1.28
N SER A 23 2.94 22.04 -2.50
CA SER A 23 3.47 23.37 -2.84
C SER A 23 2.84 23.86 -4.15
N SER A 24 3.21 25.05 -4.62
CA SER A 24 2.86 25.55 -5.96
C SER A 24 4.00 26.31 -6.59
N VAL A 25 4.19 26.17 -7.91
CA VAL A 25 5.22 26.89 -8.68
C VAL A 25 4.57 27.81 -9.70
N GLN A 26 5.03 29.06 -9.77
CA GLN A 26 4.56 30.03 -10.76
C GLN A 26 5.09 29.65 -12.15
N VAL A 27 4.20 29.61 -13.14
CA VAL A 27 4.51 29.35 -14.55
C VAL A 27 3.85 30.43 -15.39
N ASP A 28 4.66 31.33 -15.95
CA ASP A 28 4.19 32.52 -16.67
C ASP A 28 3.14 33.31 -15.86
N HIS A 29 1.93 33.49 -16.42
CA HIS A 29 0.81 34.18 -15.80
C HIS A 29 -0.10 33.26 -14.96
N THR A 30 0.29 32.00 -14.74
CA THR A 30 -0.44 31.00 -13.95
C THR A 30 0.48 30.29 -12.95
N PHE A 31 0.01 29.22 -12.32
CA PHE A 31 0.81 28.37 -11.45
C PHE A 31 0.37 26.90 -11.57
N LEU A 32 1.27 26.00 -11.19
CA LEU A 32 0.99 24.57 -11.04
C LEU A 32 1.01 24.18 -9.57
N ALA A 33 0.10 23.30 -9.16
CA ALA A 33 0.17 22.65 -7.86
C ALA A 33 1.19 21.52 -7.91
N ILE A 34 1.96 21.33 -6.84
CA ILE A 34 2.98 20.30 -6.70
C ILE A 34 2.61 19.42 -5.53
N THR A 35 2.63 18.11 -5.73
CA THR A 35 2.43 17.12 -4.66
C THR A 35 3.57 16.10 -4.64
N SER A 36 3.95 15.63 -3.46
CA SER A 36 4.92 14.55 -3.28
C SER A 36 4.39 13.45 -2.39
N SER A 37 4.75 12.21 -2.68
CA SER A 37 4.15 11.04 -2.01
C SER A 37 5.17 9.99 -1.56
N ARG A 38 4.71 9.11 -0.67
CA ARG A 38 5.38 7.86 -0.31
C ARG A 38 5.54 6.90 -1.47
N ASP A 39 4.74 7.03 -2.53
CA ASP A 39 4.90 6.27 -3.77
C ASP A 39 6.19 6.62 -4.57
N ARG A 40 7.01 7.56 -4.05
CA ARG A 40 8.28 8.07 -4.59
C ARG A 40 8.12 9.04 -5.77
N SER A 41 6.89 9.35 -6.16
CA SER A 41 6.60 10.29 -7.24
C SER A 41 6.36 11.70 -6.73
N ILE A 42 6.68 12.65 -7.60
CA ILE A 42 6.28 14.05 -7.48
C ILE A 42 5.39 14.35 -8.68
N ARG A 43 4.26 15.02 -8.45
CA ARG A 43 3.29 15.33 -9.51
C ARG A 43 3.01 16.81 -9.56
N LEU A 44 2.93 17.32 -10.79
CA LEU A 44 2.53 18.68 -11.10
C LEU A 44 1.12 18.63 -11.68
N TRP A 45 0.25 19.48 -11.17
CA TRP A 45 -1.17 19.52 -11.53
C TRP A 45 -1.54 20.91 -12.00
N ASP A 46 -2.41 20.96 -13.01
CA ASP A 46 -3.12 22.18 -13.33
C ASP A 46 -4.23 22.38 -12.28
N PRO A 47 -4.17 23.43 -11.46
CA PRO A 47 -5.13 23.66 -10.38
C PRO A 47 -6.53 24.01 -10.89
N ILE A 48 -6.66 24.43 -12.16
CA ILE A 48 -7.95 24.80 -12.76
C ILE A 48 -8.65 23.57 -13.30
N THR A 49 -7.95 22.69 -14.02
CA THR A 49 -8.56 21.48 -14.58
C THR A 49 -8.52 20.29 -13.63
N GLY A 50 -7.61 20.29 -12.65
CA GLY A 50 -7.33 19.15 -11.77
C GLY A 50 -6.54 18.04 -12.46
N SER A 51 -6.09 18.25 -13.71
CA SER A 51 -5.39 17.24 -14.49
C SER A 51 -3.89 17.19 -14.13
N GLU A 52 -3.33 15.99 -14.14
CA GLU A 52 -1.88 15.79 -14.02
C GLU A 52 -1.18 16.33 -15.27
N VAL A 53 -0.29 17.31 -15.08
CA VAL A 53 0.53 17.89 -16.14
C VAL A 53 1.83 17.11 -16.30
N LYS A 54 2.44 16.71 -15.18
CA LYS A 54 3.73 16.00 -15.20
C LYS A 54 3.90 15.13 -13.96
N ARG A 55 4.59 14.01 -14.14
CA ARG A 55 5.03 13.12 -13.07
C ARG A 55 6.53 12.94 -13.15
N LEU A 56 7.19 13.06 -12.01
CA LEU A 56 8.63 13.06 -11.87
C LEU A 56 9.07 11.98 -10.89
N TYR A 57 10.18 11.33 -11.21
CA TYR A 57 10.85 10.32 -10.40
C TYR A 57 12.32 10.70 -10.27
N GLY A 58 12.88 10.50 -9.08
CA GLY A 58 14.29 10.85 -8.80
C GLY A 58 14.73 10.59 -7.36
N HIS A 59 13.79 10.20 -6.49
CA HIS A 59 14.08 9.68 -5.16
C HIS A 59 14.02 8.16 -5.13
N ASN A 60 14.89 7.53 -4.34
CA ASN A 60 14.95 6.08 -4.15
C ASN A 60 13.96 5.60 -3.07
N HIS A 61 13.49 6.52 -2.23
CA HIS A 61 12.51 6.29 -1.18
C HIS A 61 11.45 7.40 -1.15
N TYR A 62 10.58 7.37 -0.15
CA TYR A 62 9.41 8.25 -0.03
C TYR A 62 9.81 9.72 -0.11
N VAL A 63 9.04 10.52 -0.86
CA VAL A 63 9.28 11.97 -0.95
C VAL A 63 8.45 12.67 0.12
N GLY A 64 9.13 13.16 1.15
CA GLY A 64 8.49 13.68 2.36
C GLY A 64 8.08 15.14 2.26
N VAL A 65 8.79 15.95 1.47
CA VAL A 65 8.60 17.40 1.42
C VAL A 65 8.90 17.95 0.02
N VAL A 66 8.17 18.98 -0.39
CA VAL A 66 8.41 19.78 -1.60
C VAL A 66 8.26 21.26 -1.30
N MET A 67 9.03 22.10 -2.00
CA MET A 67 8.94 23.56 -1.91
C MET A 67 9.28 24.18 -3.27
N ALA A 68 8.46 25.11 -3.76
CA ALA A 68 8.80 25.86 -4.96
C ALA A 68 9.98 26.81 -4.73
N LEU A 69 10.82 26.97 -5.75
CA LEU A 69 11.92 27.93 -5.70
C LEU A 69 11.41 29.33 -6.05
N PRO A 70 11.85 30.37 -5.32
CA PRO A 70 11.56 31.74 -5.70
C PRO A 70 12.32 32.12 -6.98
N ASP A 71 11.80 33.11 -7.69
CA ASP A 71 12.53 33.72 -8.80
C ASP A 71 13.81 34.36 -8.29
N SER A 72 14.94 33.85 -8.76
CA SER A 72 16.26 34.25 -8.28
C SER A 72 17.29 34.09 -9.40
N PRO A 73 18.31 34.97 -9.47
CA PRO A 73 19.47 34.73 -10.32
C PRO A 73 20.20 33.40 -10.03
N LEU A 74 20.07 32.86 -8.81
CA LEU A 74 20.63 31.55 -8.44
C LEU A 74 19.90 30.38 -9.15
N PHE A 75 18.63 30.58 -9.51
CA PHE A 75 17.80 29.60 -10.20
C PHE A 75 17.24 30.25 -11.48
N PRO A 76 18.00 30.26 -12.59
CA PRO A 76 17.59 30.90 -13.84
C PRO A 76 16.47 30.13 -14.58
N PHE A 77 15.74 29.27 -13.88
CA PHE A 77 14.65 28.43 -14.37
C PHE A 77 13.52 28.43 -13.33
N LYS A 78 12.30 28.12 -13.78
CA LYS A 78 11.17 27.88 -12.89
C LYS A 78 11.28 26.47 -12.33
N GLY A 79 11.27 26.35 -11.01
CA GLY A 79 11.64 25.10 -10.38
C GLY A 79 11.12 24.93 -8.97
N PHE A 80 11.47 23.78 -8.39
CA PHE A 80 11.14 23.44 -7.02
C PHE A 80 12.21 22.49 -6.47
N VAL A 81 12.19 22.26 -5.17
CA VAL A 81 13.05 21.31 -4.48
C VAL A 81 12.23 20.25 -3.78
N SER A 82 12.79 19.06 -3.67
CA SER A 82 12.16 17.95 -2.95
C SER A 82 13.15 17.25 -2.04
N GLY A 83 12.67 16.77 -0.89
CA GLY A 83 13.45 16.03 0.10
C GLY A 83 12.75 14.73 0.47
N GLY A 84 13.54 13.68 0.70
CA GLY A 84 13.01 12.34 0.91
C GLY A 84 13.65 11.55 2.05
N ASN A 85 13.13 10.34 2.24
CA ASN A 85 13.65 9.32 3.16
C ASN A 85 14.99 8.71 2.69
N ASP A 86 15.43 9.06 1.49
CA ASP A 86 16.73 8.72 0.92
C ASP A 86 17.83 9.74 1.24
N HIS A 87 17.54 10.71 2.10
CA HIS A 87 18.50 11.69 2.67
C HIS A 87 19.09 12.68 1.66
N ILE A 88 18.57 12.69 0.44
CA ILE A 88 18.96 13.62 -0.62
C ILE A 88 17.92 14.71 -0.81
N ILE A 89 18.35 15.82 -1.41
CA ILE A 89 17.48 16.89 -1.85
C ILE A 89 17.67 17.05 -3.36
N ASN A 90 16.61 16.92 -4.14
CA ASN A 90 16.66 17.13 -5.58
C ASN A 90 16.17 18.53 -5.92
N VAL A 91 16.89 19.21 -6.82
CA VAL A 91 16.52 20.51 -7.38
C VAL A 91 15.98 20.28 -8.79
N TRP A 92 14.77 20.76 -9.06
CA TRP A 92 14.02 20.46 -10.27
C TRP A 92 13.76 21.72 -11.10
N ASP A 93 13.91 21.59 -12.41
CA ASP A 93 13.35 22.50 -13.40
C ASP A 93 12.06 21.86 -13.92
N ILE A 94 10.96 22.61 -13.93
CA ILE A 94 9.65 22.09 -14.36
C ILE A 94 9.67 21.58 -15.81
N ASN A 95 10.60 22.08 -16.63
CA ASN A 95 10.74 21.69 -18.03
C ASN A 95 11.58 20.41 -18.21
N ARG A 96 12.30 19.96 -17.16
CA ARG A 96 13.15 18.76 -17.20
C ARG A 96 12.48 17.58 -16.53
N GLU A 97 12.81 16.37 -17.00
CA GLU A 97 12.33 15.12 -16.39
C GLU A 97 13.25 14.66 -15.26
N ASP A 98 14.54 14.98 -15.35
CA ASP A 98 15.53 14.71 -14.31
C ASP A 98 15.83 15.94 -13.44
N PRO A 99 16.29 15.75 -12.19
CA PRO A 99 16.81 16.84 -11.36
C PRO A 99 17.91 17.62 -12.10
N VAL A 100 17.92 18.94 -11.91
CA VAL A 100 19.02 19.82 -12.35
C VAL A 100 20.31 19.42 -11.62
N TYR A 101 20.22 19.21 -10.32
CA TYR A 101 21.26 18.64 -9.47
C TYR A 101 20.67 18.13 -8.14
N THR A 102 21.48 17.37 -7.41
CA THR A 102 21.13 16.78 -6.11
C THR A 102 22.08 17.29 -5.03
N LEU A 103 21.52 17.71 -3.89
CA LEU A 103 22.27 18.09 -2.70
C LEU A 103 22.41 16.87 -1.79
N ILE A 104 23.64 16.55 -1.44
CA ILE A 104 24.01 15.40 -0.62
C ILE A 104 24.79 15.91 0.59
N GLY A 105 24.40 15.51 1.80
CA GLY A 105 25.13 15.86 3.00
C GLY A 105 24.43 15.55 4.32
N HIS A 106 23.10 15.47 4.34
CA HIS A 106 22.38 14.97 5.51
C HIS A 106 22.59 13.46 5.68
N SER A 107 22.60 12.99 6.93
CA SER A 107 22.78 11.56 7.25
C SER A 107 21.47 10.85 7.58
N ASN A 108 20.34 11.55 7.47
CA ASN A 108 19.01 11.02 7.76
C ASN A 108 17.94 11.78 6.97
N VAL A 109 16.67 11.38 7.13
CA VAL A 109 15.48 11.86 6.41
C VAL A 109 15.43 13.38 6.32
N ILE A 110 15.15 13.91 5.12
CA ILE A 110 14.83 15.31 4.93
C ILE A 110 13.36 15.53 5.27
N SER A 111 13.10 16.35 6.29
CA SER A 111 11.75 16.56 6.84
C SER A 111 11.16 17.91 6.45
N CYS A 112 11.99 18.91 6.20
CA CYS A 112 11.55 20.28 5.93
C CYS A 112 12.53 21.04 5.04
N LEU A 113 11.98 21.97 4.24
CA LEU A 113 12.71 22.80 3.29
C LEU A 113 12.22 24.25 3.37
N SER A 114 13.12 25.20 3.19
CA SER A 114 12.82 26.64 3.08
C SER A 114 13.87 27.33 2.21
N THR A 115 13.74 28.64 1.99
CA THR A 115 14.77 29.47 1.39
C THR A 115 15.13 30.62 2.32
N THR A 116 16.39 31.09 2.27
CA THR A 116 16.77 32.37 2.86
C THR A 116 16.27 33.53 1.99
N ILE A 117 16.33 34.75 2.52
CA ILE A 117 16.05 35.96 1.74
C ILE A 117 17.00 36.12 0.54
N ASP A 118 18.24 35.64 0.66
CA ASP A 118 19.23 35.59 -0.42
C ASP A 118 19.06 34.36 -1.32
N HIS A 119 17.92 33.68 -1.23
CA HIS A 119 17.53 32.53 -2.06
C HIS A 119 18.39 31.26 -1.89
N HIS A 120 19.18 31.15 -0.82
CA HIS A 120 19.86 29.91 -0.48
C HIS A 120 18.83 28.87 -0.03
N ILE A 121 19.01 27.60 -0.43
CA ILE A 121 18.13 26.53 0.05
C ILE A 121 18.50 26.23 1.51
N ILE A 122 17.49 26.00 2.34
CA ILE A 122 17.64 25.56 3.73
C ILE A 122 16.94 24.21 3.88
N SER A 123 17.60 23.24 4.51
CA SER A 123 17.03 21.93 4.78
C SER A 123 17.20 21.50 6.23
N GLY A 124 16.13 20.99 6.83
CA GLY A 124 16.18 20.34 8.14
C GLY A 124 16.00 18.83 8.01
N SER A 125 16.66 18.09 8.92
CA SER A 125 16.70 16.64 8.88
C SER A 125 16.53 15.99 10.25
N TRP A 126 16.18 14.70 10.22
CA TRP A 126 16.19 13.82 11.38
C TRP A 126 17.60 13.55 11.93
N ASP A 127 18.65 13.97 11.23
CA ASP A 127 20.01 14.00 11.76
C ASP A 127 20.25 15.12 12.78
N LYS A 128 19.20 15.87 13.14
CA LYS A 128 19.17 16.96 14.14
C LYS A 128 19.82 18.26 13.66
N THR A 129 20.25 18.32 12.41
CA THR A 129 20.93 19.48 11.84
C THR A 129 20.05 20.21 10.84
N VAL A 130 20.39 21.48 10.61
CA VAL A 130 19.89 22.26 9.48
C VAL A 130 21.05 22.68 8.60
N ARG A 131 20.94 22.50 7.29
CA ARG A 131 21.97 22.87 6.33
C ARG A 131 21.51 24.03 5.45
N ILE A 132 22.45 24.92 5.13
CA ILE A 132 22.25 26.03 4.19
C ILE A 132 23.10 25.77 2.95
N TRP A 133 22.49 25.89 1.77
CA TRP A 133 23.07 25.50 0.50
C TRP A 133 23.17 26.70 -0.45
N ASP A 134 24.38 26.93 -0.95
CA ASP A 134 24.68 27.84 -2.07
C ASP A 134 24.95 27.00 -3.31
N GLY A 135 24.00 26.99 -4.23
CA GLY A 135 23.96 26.03 -5.33
C GLY A 135 24.02 24.60 -4.81
N ASN A 136 25.07 23.85 -5.19
CA ASN A 136 25.30 22.47 -4.77
C ASN A 136 26.20 22.32 -3.53
N LYS A 137 26.62 23.42 -2.91
CA LYS A 137 27.56 23.41 -1.79
C LYS A 137 26.86 23.72 -0.49
N CYS A 138 27.06 22.87 0.51
CA CYS A 138 26.70 23.19 1.89
C CYS A 138 27.65 24.28 2.42
N VAL A 139 27.13 25.47 2.68
CA VAL A 139 27.91 26.63 3.17
C VAL A 139 27.85 26.81 4.68
N SER A 140 26.81 26.28 5.32
CA SER A 140 26.67 26.29 6.77
C SER A 140 25.87 25.10 7.27
N THR A 141 26.13 24.70 8.51
CA THR A 141 25.36 23.66 9.23
C THR A 141 25.07 24.18 10.63
N LEU A 142 23.79 24.26 10.95
CA LEU A 142 23.29 24.69 12.26
C LEU A 142 23.10 23.45 13.12
N GLU A 143 23.86 23.38 14.21
CA GLU A 143 23.81 22.30 15.19
C GLU A 143 23.35 22.87 16.53
N GLY A 144 22.43 22.18 17.20
CA GLY A 144 21.95 22.61 18.52
C GLY A 144 20.57 22.08 18.93
N HIS A 145 19.81 21.46 18.03
CA HIS A 145 18.64 20.65 18.40
C HIS A 145 19.07 19.28 18.95
N GLU A 146 18.31 18.76 19.92
CA GLU A 146 18.63 17.48 20.57
C GLU A 146 17.97 16.29 19.87
N GLN A 147 16.96 16.56 19.05
CA GLN A 147 16.19 15.59 18.28
C GLN A 147 15.95 16.08 16.85
N ALA A 148 15.19 15.29 16.08
CA ALA A 148 14.89 15.55 14.68
C ALA A 148 14.29 16.94 14.46
N VAL A 149 14.81 17.67 13.47
CA VAL A 149 14.20 18.91 12.99
C VAL A 149 13.01 18.54 12.12
N TRP A 150 11.88 19.21 12.31
CA TRP A 150 10.62 18.97 11.58
C TRP A 150 10.12 20.18 10.81
N GLY A 151 10.49 21.38 11.23
CA GLY A 151 10.18 22.61 10.50
C GLY A 151 11.41 23.49 10.36
N VAL A 152 11.50 24.19 9.22
CA VAL A 152 12.49 25.23 8.97
C VAL A 152 11.85 26.37 8.18
N LEU A 153 12.21 27.61 8.51
CA LEU A 153 11.69 28.81 7.86
C LEU A 153 12.76 29.90 7.82
N GLY A 154 13.10 30.39 6.63
CA GLY A 154 13.85 31.63 6.48
C GLY A 154 12.94 32.84 6.68
N LEU A 155 13.38 33.80 7.50
CA LEU A 155 12.63 35.01 7.80
C LEU A 155 13.08 36.20 6.91
N PRO A 156 12.19 37.17 6.66
CA PRO A 156 12.53 38.37 5.89
C PRO A 156 13.62 39.26 6.52
N ASN A 157 13.85 39.13 7.82
CA ASN A 157 14.92 39.85 8.53
C ASN A 157 16.29 39.17 8.40
N GLY A 158 16.39 38.04 7.68
CA GLY A 158 17.62 37.25 7.50
C GLY A 158 17.82 36.14 8.53
N ASP A 159 17.02 36.10 9.59
CA ASP A 159 17.09 35.02 10.59
C ASP A 159 16.49 33.72 10.05
N ILE A 160 16.84 32.60 10.67
CA ILE A 160 16.25 31.29 10.39
C ILE A 160 15.53 30.80 11.63
N VAL A 161 14.34 30.23 11.47
CA VAL A 161 13.57 29.60 12.54
C VAL A 161 13.49 28.10 12.28
N THR A 162 13.70 27.29 13.32
CA THR A 162 13.65 25.83 13.23
C THR A 162 12.76 25.26 14.33
N ALA A 163 12.05 24.19 14.03
CA ALA A 163 11.13 23.48 14.93
C ALA A 163 11.51 22.01 15.01
N SER A 164 11.43 21.40 16.21
CA SER A 164 12.03 20.09 16.48
C SER A 164 11.18 19.19 17.37
N ALA A 165 11.50 17.89 17.31
CA ALA A 165 10.99 16.86 18.23
C ALA A 165 11.46 17.03 19.68
N ASP A 166 12.47 17.87 19.91
CA ASP A 166 12.86 18.28 21.27
C ASP A 166 11.89 19.30 21.89
N LYS A 167 10.73 19.54 21.25
CA LYS A 167 9.65 20.41 21.73
C LYS A 167 10.00 21.91 21.71
N THR A 168 11.14 22.27 21.12
CA THR A 168 11.60 23.65 21.04
C THR A 168 11.56 24.21 19.63
N ILE A 169 11.43 25.53 19.57
CA ILE A 169 11.71 26.33 18.38
C ILE A 169 13.00 27.10 18.63
N LYS A 170 13.90 27.16 17.66
CA LYS A 170 15.14 27.95 17.74
C LYS A 170 15.18 29.02 16.66
N ILE A 171 15.67 30.19 17.04
CA ILE A 171 15.95 31.31 16.13
C ILE A 171 17.46 31.40 15.96
N TRP A 172 17.91 31.51 14.72
CA TRP A 172 19.32 31.48 14.33
C TRP A 172 19.69 32.75 13.57
N ARG A 173 20.88 33.27 13.89
CA ARG A 173 21.50 34.41 13.21
C ARG A 173 22.99 34.14 13.08
N ASP A 174 23.55 34.39 11.89
CA ASP A 174 24.98 34.21 11.60
C ASP A 174 25.54 32.83 12.00
N GLY A 175 24.73 31.78 11.87
CA GLY A 175 25.09 30.40 12.22
C GLY A 175 24.91 30.03 13.70
N GLY A 176 24.65 30.99 14.59
CA GLY A 176 24.44 30.77 16.01
C GLY A 176 22.96 30.76 16.40
N CYS A 177 22.60 29.93 17.39
CA CYS A 177 21.27 29.98 18.01
C CYS A 177 21.21 31.18 18.96
N ILE A 178 20.35 32.16 18.65
CA ILE A 178 20.19 33.38 19.45
C ILE A 178 19.03 33.29 20.45
N LYS A 179 18.05 32.41 20.19
CA LYS A 179 16.90 32.22 21.08
C LYS A 179 16.36 30.80 20.97
N THR A 180 15.93 30.23 22.10
CA THR A 180 15.21 28.95 22.18
C THR A 180 13.85 29.21 22.83
N LEU A 181 12.77 28.81 22.17
CA LEU A 181 11.39 28.98 22.61
C LEU A 181 10.82 27.60 22.97
N GLY A 182 10.53 27.39 24.26
CA GLY A 182 9.97 26.14 24.79
C GLY A 182 8.56 26.33 25.32
N ARG A 183 7.61 26.71 24.46
CA ARG A 183 6.19 26.85 24.84
C ARG A 183 5.34 25.64 24.49
N HIS A 184 5.62 24.99 23.36
CA HIS A 184 4.94 23.75 22.99
C HIS A 184 5.27 22.65 24.00
N THR A 185 4.29 21.83 24.34
CA THR A 185 4.46 20.73 25.30
C THR A 185 4.84 19.42 24.61
N GLU A 186 4.69 19.36 23.29
CA GLU A 186 4.98 18.21 22.44
C GLU A 186 5.78 18.61 21.20
N VAL A 187 6.03 17.64 20.31
CA VAL A 187 6.82 17.81 19.08
C VAL A 187 6.26 18.94 18.21
N VAL A 188 7.11 19.91 17.87
CA VAL A 188 6.75 21.00 16.96
C VAL A 188 6.95 20.53 15.52
N LYS A 189 5.88 20.50 14.73
CA LYS A 189 5.84 19.84 13.41
C LYS A 189 5.96 20.79 12.23
N GLY A 190 5.38 21.97 12.30
CA GLY A 190 5.28 22.89 11.16
C GLY A 190 5.61 24.33 11.53
N LEU A 191 6.08 25.08 10.53
CA LEU A 191 6.34 26.51 10.60
C LEU A 191 5.77 27.21 9.36
N ALA A 192 5.22 28.40 9.53
CA ALA A 192 4.72 29.22 8.41
C ALA A 192 4.97 30.72 8.65
N LEU A 193 5.30 31.47 7.60
CA LEU A 193 5.49 32.92 7.66
C LEU A 193 4.15 33.64 7.71
N VAL A 194 3.89 34.44 8.75
CA VAL A 194 2.62 35.16 8.94
C VAL A 194 2.81 36.62 8.51
N GLY A 195 2.71 36.87 7.20
CA GLY A 195 2.87 38.19 6.61
C GLY A 195 4.08 38.95 7.16
N ASN A 196 3.85 40.19 7.62
CA ASN A 196 4.86 41.03 8.28
C ASN A 196 4.85 40.92 9.82
N LEU A 197 4.01 40.06 10.40
CA LEU A 197 3.87 39.92 11.85
C LEU A 197 5.00 39.08 12.45
N GLY A 198 5.29 37.95 11.81
CA GLY A 198 6.28 36.99 12.29
C GLY A 198 6.03 35.59 11.72
N PHE A 199 5.92 34.57 12.56
CA PHE A 199 5.74 33.18 12.12
C PHE A 199 4.74 32.42 13.00
N ALA A 200 4.10 31.40 12.43
CA ALA A 200 3.26 30.45 13.14
C ALA A 200 3.98 29.12 13.31
N SER A 201 3.69 28.42 14.40
CA SER A 201 4.12 27.05 14.66
C SER A 201 2.94 26.17 15.02
N CYS A 202 2.98 24.90 14.63
CA CYS A 202 2.02 23.89 15.07
C CYS A 202 2.72 22.67 15.67
N SER A 203 2.04 21.99 16.58
CA SER A 203 2.61 20.91 17.38
C SER A 203 1.62 19.77 17.59
N ASN A 204 2.17 18.61 17.97
CA ASN A 204 1.40 17.46 18.43
C ASN A 204 0.60 17.74 19.73
N ASP A 205 0.79 18.89 20.38
CA ASP A 205 -0.05 19.33 21.50
C ASP A 205 -1.42 19.89 21.06
N GLY A 206 -1.69 19.95 19.76
CA GLY A 206 -2.96 20.46 19.23
C GLY A 206 -3.06 21.98 19.14
N VAL A 207 -1.96 22.69 19.41
CA VAL A 207 -1.95 24.15 19.47
C VAL A 207 -1.22 24.74 18.26
N VAL A 208 -1.76 25.83 17.73
CA VAL A 208 -1.03 26.73 16.83
C VAL A 208 -0.64 27.99 17.59
N LEU A 209 0.66 28.31 17.62
CA LEU A 209 1.19 29.51 18.25
C LEU A 209 1.67 30.48 17.19
N VAL A 210 1.40 31.77 17.36
CA VAL A 210 1.86 32.84 16.48
C VAL A 210 2.84 33.72 17.23
N TRP A 211 3.98 33.96 16.60
CA TRP A 211 5.14 34.62 17.16
C TRP A 211 5.51 35.85 16.36
N THR A 212 6.11 36.84 17.00
CA THR A 212 6.87 37.90 16.31
C THR A 212 8.19 37.33 15.78
N TYR A 213 8.88 38.06 14.89
CA TYR A 213 10.22 37.66 14.42
C TYR A 213 11.23 37.51 15.56
N ASP A 214 11.10 38.30 16.63
CA ASP A 214 11.96 38.21 17.81
C ASP A 214 11.58 37.06 18.76
N GLY A 215 10.57 36.25 18.41
CA GLY A 215 10.11 35.12 19.20
C GLY A 215 9.31 35.53 20.43
N GLU A 216 8.55 36.61 20.36
CA GLU A 216 7.52 36.94 21.35
C GLU A 216 6.19 36.33 20.94
N LEU A 217 5.47 35.75 21.89
CA LEU A 217 4.19 35.11 21.61
C LEU A 217 3.10 36.18 21.45
N VAL A 218 2.43 36.17 20.30
CA VAL A 218 1.36 37.11 19.97
C VAL A 218 -0.01 36.47 20.20
N GLN A 219 -0.14 35.20 19.86
CA GLN A 219 -1.43 34.53 19.82
C GLN A 219 -1.31 33.02 20.00
N GLU A 220 -2.32 32.44 20.66
CA GLU A 220 -2.50 31.00 20.81
C GLU A 220 -3.86 30.57 20.24
N CYS A 221 -3.86 29.62 19.33
CA CYS A 221 -5.07 29.02 18.76
C CYS A 221 -5.23 27.61 19.31
N HIS A 222 -6.33 27.39 20.03
CA HIS A 222 -6.66 26.13 20.66
C HIS A 222 -7.74 25.40 19.86
N GLY A 223 -7.40 24.22 19.34
CA GLY A 223 -8.35 23.27 18.74
C GLY A 223 -8.70 22.13 19.69
N PRO A 224 -9.31 21.03 19.21
CA PRO A 224 -9.40 19.80 19.98
C PRO A 224 -8.00 19.18 20.17
N ASP A 225 -7.79 18.52 21.30
CA ASP A 225 -6.54 17.85 21.71
C ASP A 225 -6.15 16.71 20.74
N THR A 226 -5.60 17.07 19.58
CA THR A 226 -5.26 16.16 18.48
C THR A 226 -3.96 16.61 17.81
N PHE A 227 -3.24 15.69 17.17
CA PHE A 227 -1.92 16.01 16.62
C PHE A 227 -2.02 16.88 15.37
N LEU A 228 -1.37 18.06 15.37
CA LEU A 228 -1.24 18.90 14.20
C LEU A 228 0.08 18.59 13.47
N TYR A 229 -0.02 18.28 12.18
CA TYR A 229 1.14 17.95 11.35
C TYR A 229 1.63 19.13 10.51
N THR A 230 0.76 20.08 10.23
CA THR A 230 1.05 21.13 9.25
C THR A 230 0.35 22.44 9.60
N VAL A 231 1.01 23.54 9.25
CA VAL A 231 0.49 24.89 9.33
C VAL A 231 0.91 25.66 8.08
N ALA A 232 0.01 26.47 7.54
CA ALA A 232 0.27 27.41 6.47
C ALA A 232 -0.37 28.75 6.80
N ALA A 233 0.25 29.85 6.40
CA ALA A 233 -0.31 31.17 6.56
C ALA A 233 -0.54 31.80 5.19
N LYS A 234 -1.65 32.51 5.06
CA LYS A 234 -1.95 33.29 3.87
C LYS A 234 -0.93 34.43 3.78
N SER A 235 -0.52 34.80 2.57
CA SER A 235 0.55 35.77 2.34
C SER A 235 0.29 37.16 2.95
N ASP A 236 -0.98 37.55 3.08
CA ASP A 236 -1.40 38.80 3.75
C ASP A 236 -1.39 38.71 5.29
N GLY A 237 -1.11 37.53 5.86
CA GLY A 237 -1.09 37.27 7.30
C GLY A 237 -2.47 37.26 7.97
N THR A 238 -3.56 37.36 7.19
CA THR A 238 -4.91 37.50 7.75
C THR A 238 -5.51 36.19 8.22
N GLU A 239 -5.05 35.07 7.67
CA GLU A 239 -5.58 33.73 7.94
C GLU A 239 -4.47 32.70 8.02
N ILE A 240 -4.67 31.70 8.88
CA ILE A 240 -3.77 30.55 9.06
C ILE A 240 -4.60 29.28 8.83
N ALA A 241 -4.05 28.30 8.15
CA ALA A 241 -4.63 26.97 8.01
C ALA A 241 -3.76 25.95 8.78
N SER A 242 -4.39 25.04 9.51
CA SER A 242 -3.70 23.93 10.19
C SER A 242 -4.38 22.60 9.88
N GLY A 243 -3.60 21.54 9.68
CA GLY A 243 -4.10 20.19 9.41
C GLY A 243 -3.46 19.13 10.30
N GLY A 244 -4.18 18.06 10.58
CA GLY A 244 -3.73 17.05 11.55
C GLY A 244 -4.39 15.67 11.44
N GLU A 245 -4.13 14.87 12.48
CA GLU A 245 -4.61 13.48 12.64
C GLU A 245 -6.14 13.40 12.74
N ASP A 246 -6.79 14.48 13.21
CA ASP A 246 -8.25 14.56 13.37
C ASP A 246 -9.02 14.60 12.04
N ARG A 247 -8.29 14.51 10.91
CA ARG A 247 -8.83 14.54 9.56
C ARG A 247 -9.54 15.86 9.28
N THR A 248 -9.06 16.96 9.84
CA THR A 248 -9.59 18.28 9.54
C THR A 248 -8.49 19.24 9.10
N VAL A 249 -8.91 20.23 8.31
CA VAL A 249 -8.17 21.48 8.14
C VAL A 249 -8.96 22.59 8.82
N ARG A 250 -8.32 23.30 9.74
CA ARG A 250 -8.90 24.44 10.46
C ARG A 250 -8.35 25.72 9.88
N VAL A 251 -9.23 26.66 9.59
CA VAL A 251 -8.88 28.02 9.16
C VAL A 251 -9.10 28.96 10.34
N TRP A 252 -8.07 29.72 10.67
CA TRP A 252 -8.00 30.61 11.81
C TRP A 252 -7.94 32.06 11.34
N ARG A 253 -8.68 32.94 12.02
CA ARG A 253 -8.56 34.39 11.88
C ARG A 253 -8.45 34.99 13.28
N GLY A 254 -7.28 35.52 13.60
CA GLY A 254 -6.94 35.72 15.01
C GLY A 254 -7.04 34.38 15.75
N GLN A 255 -7.45 34.40 17.01
CA GLN A 255 -7.59 33.20 17.86
C GLN A 255 -8.80 32.31 17.48
N GLU A 256 -9.70 32.81 16.62
CA GLU A 256 -10.94 32.11 16.31
C GLU A 256 -10.76 31.16 15.12
N CYS A 257 -11.20 29.91 15.30
CA CYS A 257 -11.38 28.97 14.19
C CYS A 257 -12.63 29.39 13.40
N VAL A 258 -12.43 30.05 12.26
CA VAL A 258 -13.52 30.55 11.41
C VAL A 258 -14.10 29.48 10.49
N GLN A 259 -13.40 28.37 10.29
CA GLN A 259 -13.89 27.24 9.52
C GLN A 259 -13.15 25.95 9.88
N THR A 260 -13.86 24.82 9.93
CA THR A 260 -13.28 23.48 9.96
C THR A 260 -13.71 22.71 8.71
N ILE A 261 -12.76 22.19 7.94
CA ILE A 261 -12.95 21.46 6.69
C ILE A 261 -12.62 19.99 6.95
N ALA A 262 -13.62 19.12 6.89
CA ALA A 262 -13.44 17.68 7.10
C ALA A 262 -12.68 17.03 5.94
N HIS A 263 -11.88 16.01 6.21
CA HIS A 263 -11.18 15.21 5.22
C HIS A 263 -11.49 13.73 5.48
N PRO A 264 -11.48 12.88 4.44
CA PRO A 264 -11.68 11.44 4.64
C PRO A 264 -10.57 10.83 5.50
N ALA A 265 -9.35 11.36 5.40
CA ALA A 265 -8.16 10.82 6.04
C ALA A 265 -7.30 11.93 6.68
N ALA A 266 -6.24 11.54 7.41
CA ALA A 266 -5.36 12.47 8.10
C ALA A 266 -4.70 13.44 7.12
N VAL A 267 -4.51 14.69 7.54
CA VAL A 267 -3.98 15.76 6.68
C VAL A 267 -2.50 15.96 6.99
N TRP A 268 -1.64 15.56 6.07
CA TRP A 268 -0.19 15.63 6.23
C TRP A 268 0.39 17.01 5.93
N SER A 269 -0.20 17.72 4.97
CA SER A 269 0.35 18.98 4.48
C SER A 269 -0.76 19.89 3.97
N VAL A 270 -0.63 21.19 4.23
CA VAL A 270 -1.53 22.24 3.73
C VAL A 270 -0.70 23.41 3.23
N THR A 271 -1.15 24.08 2.17
CA THR A 271 -0.58 25.34 1.70
C THR A 271 -1.63 26.23 1.04
N PHE A 272 -1.41 27.55 1.07
CA PHE A 272 -2.19 28.49 0.28
C PHE A 272 -1.61 28.61 -1.13
N LEU A 273 -2.45 28.46 -2.14
CA LEU A 273 -2.12 28.68 -3.53
C LEU A 273 -2.08 30.20 -3.84
N PRO A 274 -1.38 30.65 -4.91
CA PRO A 274 -1.29 32.06 -5.26
C PRO A 274 -2.63 32.76 -5.52
N ASN A 275 -3.66 32.00 -5.89
CA ASN A 275 -5.03 32.50 -6.09
C ASN A 275 -5.86 32.56 -4.78
N GLY A 276 -5.27 32.23 -3.63
CA GLY A 276 -5.92 32.22 -2.32
C GLY A 276 -6.65 30.92 -1.96
N ASP A 277 -6.65 29.92 -2.85
CA ASP A 277 -7.24 28.60 -2.59
C ASP A 277 -6.33 27.78 -1.65
N LEU A 278 -6.89 26.78 -0.96
CA LEU A 278 -6.13 25.85 -0.11
C LEU A 278 -5.84 24.56 -0.85
N LEU A 279 -4.59 24.12 -0.85
CA LEU A 279 -4.17 22.79 -1.31
C LEU A 279 -3.80 21.92 -0.10
N THR A 280 -4.33 20.71 -0.02
CA THR A 280 -4.14 19.78 1.09
C THR A 280 -3.68 18.42 0.59
N GLY A 281 -2.74 17.77 1.29
CA GLY A 281 -2.33 16.38 1.05
C GLY A 281 -2.83 15.43 2.13
N GLY A 282 -3.53 14.36 1.74
CA GLY A 282 -4.11 13.37 2.64
C GLY A 282 -3.34 12.05 2.71
N SER A 283 -3.54 11.30 3.81
CA SER A 283 -3.02 9.93 3.95
C SER A 283 -3.72 8.90 3.07
N ASP A 284 -4.83 9.27 2.42
CA ASP A 284 -5.55 8.48 1.42
C ASP A 284 -4.92 8.52 0.02
N GLY A 285 -3.75 9.15 -0.12
CA GLY A 285 -3.07 9.31 -1.41
C GLY A 285 -3.74 10.34 -2.32
N VAL A 286 -4.63 11.18 -1.78
CA VAL A 286 -5.37 12.18 -2.55
C VAL A 286 -5.00 13.58 -2.07
N ALA A 287 -4.72 14.48 -3.02
CA ALA A 287 -4.64 15.90 -2.73
C ALA A 287 -5.96 16.60 -3.09
N ARG A 288 -6.31 17.67 -2.39
CA ARG A 288 -7.59 18.39 -2.60
C ARG A 288 -7.34 19.89 -2.64
N ILE A 289 -8.09 20.57 -3.49
CA ILE A 289 -8.10 22.04 -3.58
C ILE A 289 -9.46 22.54 -3.07
N PHE A 290 -9.44 23.50 -2.15
CA PHE A 290 -10.62 24.18 -1.65
C PHE A 290 -10.56 25.67 -1.99
N THR A 291 -11.68 26.24 -2.42
CA THR A 291 -11.77 27.63 -2.90
C THR A 291 -12.88 28.39 -2.20
N ARG A 292 -12.75 29.72 -2.12
CA ARG A 292 -13.85 30.63 -1.75
C ARG A 292 -14.50 31.27 -2.98
N GLU A 293 -13.95 31.06 -4.17
CA GLU A 293 -14.48 31.66 -5.39
C GLU A 293 -15.55 30.75 -6.00
N GLY A 294 -16.80 31.22 -6.02
CA GLY A 294 -17.93 30.44 -6.51
C GLY A 294 -17.75 29.89 -7.93
N ALA A 295 -17.03 30.61 -8.80
CA ALA A 295 -16.73 30.17 -10.17
C ALA A 295 -15.77 28.96 -10.25
N ARG A 296 -14.99 28.69 -9.19
CA ARG A 296 -14.07 27.55 -9.11
C ARG A 296 -14.60 26.39 -8.28
N LYS A 297 -15.79 26.54 -7.68
CA LYS A 297 -16.46 25.47 -6.93
C LYS A 297 -16.60 24.23 -7.82
N ALA A 298 -16.36 23.06 -7.24
CA ALA A 298 -16.50 21.80 -7.97
C ALA A 298 -17.96 21.59 -8.40
N GLY A 299 -18.16 20.83 -9.49
CA GLY A 299 -19.51 20.39 -9.88
C GLY A 299 -20.15 19.50 -8.81
N GLU A 300 -21.48 19.41 -8.82
CA GLU A 300 -22.23 18.65 -7.81
C GLU A 300 -21.79 17.18 -7.69
N GLU A 301 -21.40 16.55 -8.80
CA GLU A 301 -20.87 15.18 -8.82
C GLU A 301 -19.58 15.02 -7.99
N VAL A 302 -18.64 15.95 -8.13
CA VAL A 302 -17.36 15.92 -7.41
C VAL A 302 -17.58 16.22 -5.92
N ILE A 303 -18.49 17.15 -5.62
CA ILE A 303 -18.88 17.47 -4.23
C ILE A 303 -19.53 16.25 -3.58
N SER A 304 -20.47 15.60 -4.28
CA SER A 304 -21.14 14.39 -3.81
C SER A 304 -20.15 13.26 -3.55
N THR A 305 -19.19 13.05 -4.45
CA THR A 305 -18.11 12.05 -4.26
C THR A 305 -17.29 12.34 -3.01
N TYR A 306 -16.95 13.60 -2.78
CA TYR A 306 -16.23 14.00 -1.58
C TYR A 306 -17.08 13.84 -0.31
N GLU A 307 -18.34 14.24 -0.31
CA GLU A 307 -19.26 14.07 0.81
C GLU A 307 -19.48 12.58 1.14
N ALA A 308 -19.57 11.71 0.12
CA ALA A 308 -19.62 10.26 0.28
C ALA A 308 -18.32 9.69 0.89
N SER A 309 -17.16 10.23 0.48
CA SER A 309 -15.87 9.85 1.08
C SER A 309 -15.73 10.31 2.54
N LEU A 310 -16.42 11.38 2.94
CA LEU A 310 -16.47 11.83 4.34
C LEU A 310 -17.40 10.95 5.18
N SER A 311 -18.58 10.60 4.66
CA SER A 311 -19.58 9.82 5.39
C SER A 311 -19.17 8.36 5.60
N SER A 312 -18.54 7.74 4.60
CA SER A 312 -18.04 6.36 4.66
C SER A 312 -16.97 6.13 5.74
N GLN A 313 -16.33 7.18 6.25
CA GLN A 313 -15.27 7.09 7.26
C GLN A 313 -15.66 7.61 8.65
N SER A 314 -16.93 7.96 8.87
CA SER A 314 -17.48 8.31 10.20
C SER A 314 -18.37 7.19 10.76
N LEU A 315 -17.99 6.57 11.89
CA LEU A 315 -18.82 5.64 12.68
C LEU A 315 -18.46 5.73 14.18
N PRO A 316 -19.29 5.21 15.12
CA PRO A 316 -20.50 5.76 15.78
C PRO A 316 -20.19 6.72 16.98
N PRO A 317 -21.20 7.39 17.58
CA PRO A 317 -21.00 8.25 18.76
C PRO A 317 -20.61 7.42 19.99
N GLY A 318 -19.32 7.46 20.36
CA GLY A 318 -18.74 6.69 21.46
C GLY A 318 -17.86 7.51 22.40
N SER A 319 -18.15 8.80 22.58
CA SER A 319 -17.36 9.67 23.45
C SER A 319 -18.22 10.80 24.03
N VAL A 320 -19.25 10.46 24.80
CA VAL A 320 -19.89 11.40 25.71
C VAL A 320 -20.09 10.68 27.04
N GLY A 321 -19.48 11.20 28.10
CA GLY A 321 -19.67 10.72 29.47
C GLY A 321 -21.15 10.81 29.90
N GLU A 322 -21.49 10.07 30.96
CA GLU A 322 -22.85 9.88 31.46
C GLU A 322 -23.70 11.17 31.43
N LEU A 323 -24.71 11.19 30.55
CA LEU A 323 -25.69 12.26 30.44
C LEU A 323 -26.86 11.98 31.39
N ASN A 324 -27.18 12.95 32.23
CA ASN A 324 -28.38 12.90 33.05
C ASN A 324 -29.61 13.26 32.17
N THR A 325 -30.23 12.23 31.60
CA THR A 325 -31.30 12.34 30.58
C THR A 325 -32.58 13.01 31.08
N ASP A 326 -32.72 13.17 32.40
CA ASP A 326 -33.86 13.84 33.05
C ASP A 326 -33.79 15.38 33.02
N LYS A 327 -32.65 15.97 32.64
CA LYS A 327 -32.45 17.43 32.56
C LYS A 327 -32.28 17.98 31.14
N LEU A 328 -32.35 17.14 30.12
CA LEU A 328 -32.15 17.56 28.74
C LEU A 328 -33.41 18.24 28.18
N ALA A 329 -33.21 19.36 27.48
CA ALA A 329 -34.30 20.09 26.85
C ALA A 329 -34.85 19.31 25.64
N GLY A 330 -36.16 19.40 25.40
CA GLY A 330 -36.82 18.78 24.24
C GLY A 330 -36.51 19.51 22.93
N LYS A 331 -37.00 18.96 21.80
CA LYS A 331 -36.77 19.47 20.42
C LYS A 331 -36.95 20.98 20.24
N GLU A 332 -37.83 21.57 21.04
CA GLU A 332 -38.07 23.01 21.16
C GLU A 332 -36.78 23.85 21.39
N ALA A 333 -35.74 23.29 22.01
CA ALA A 333 -34.50 23.99 22.34
C ALA A 333 -33.63 24.33 21.11
N LEU A 334 -33.90 23.70 19.96
CA LEU A 334 -33.28 24.02 18.67
C LEU A 334 -33.84 25.30 18.06
N ASN A 335 -34.98 25.81 18.57
CA ASN A 335 -35.53 27.10 18.15
C ASN A 335 -34.70 28.29 18.68
N ILE A 336 -33.81 28.05 19.64
CA ILE A 336 -32.87 29.04 20.15
C ILE A 336 -31.57 28.92 19.36
N PRO A 337 -31.17 29.96 18.59
CA PRO A 337 -29.91 30.01 17.87
C PRO A 337 -28.71 29.74 18.79
N GLY A 338 -27.67 29.08 18.27
CA GLY A 338 -26.41 28.91 19.00
C GLY A 338 -25.67 30.24 19.13
N ASN A 339 -24.90 30.36 20.21
CA ASN A 339 -24.12 31.55 20.53
C ASN A 339 -22.75 31.54 19.84
N LYS A 340 -22.24 30.37 19.41
CA LYS A 340 -20.94 30.22 18.72
C LYS A 340 -20.92 29.06 17.72
N GLU A 341 -20.13 29.18 16.65
CA GLU A 341 -19.93 28.12 15.64
C GLU A 341 -19.46 26.81 16.31
N GLY A 342 -20.05 25.68 15.92
CA GLY A 342 -19.71 24.39 16.50
C GLY A 342 -20.24 24.17 17.92
N GLU A 343 -21.08 25.06 18.45
CA GLU A 343 -21.77 24.83 19.73
C GLU A 343 -22.56 23.52 19.65
N ILE A 344 -22.36 22.64 20.63
CA ILE A 344 -23.03 21.34 20.69
C ILE A 344 -24.23 21.45 21.62
N LYS A 345 -25.41 21.06 21.13
CA LYS A 345 -26.64 21.01 21.92
C LYS A 345 -27.24 19.61 21.83
N MET A 346 -27.50 19.02 22.99
CA MET A 346 -28.10 17.71 23.12
C MET A 346 -29.57 17.87 23.46
N VAL A 347 -30.41 17.20 22.69
CA VAL A 347 -31.84 17.45 22.66
C VAL A 347 -32.58 16.12 22.70
N LYS A 348 -33.59 16.05 23.56
CA LYS A 348 -34.44 14.85 23.68
C LYS A 348 -35.44 14.83 22.53
N ASP A 349 -35.28 13.87 21.62
CA ASP A 349 -36.13 13.67 20.44
C ASP A 349 -36.89 12.33 20.60
N GLY A 350 -37.99 12.36 21.33
CA GLY A 350 -38.73 11.15 21.71
C GLY A 350 -38.03 10.36 22.81
N ALA A 351 -37.70 9.09 22.53
CA ALA A 351 -37.02 8.18 23.46
C ALA A 351 -35.48 8.33 23.44
N ASP A 352 -34.94 8.96 22.40
CA ASP A 352 -33.50 9.05 22.17
C ASP A 352 -32.95 10.47 22.42
N VAL A 353 -31.67 10.55 22.77
CA VAL A 353 -30.95 11.83 22.90
C VAL A 353 -30.21 12.10 21.60
N THR A 354 -30.57 13.16 20.88
CA THR A 354 -29.94 13.53 19.62
C THR A 354 -29.02 14.74 19.81
N VAL A 355 -27.80 14.64 19.30
CA VAL A 355 -26.77 15.68 19.35
C VAL A 355 -26.83 16.53 18.08
N TYR A 356 -26.83 17.85 18.24
CA TYR A 356 -26.80 18.84 17.16
C TYR A 356 -25.60 19.78 17.33
N SER A 357 -25.02 20.24 16.22
CA SER A 357 -23.98 21.28 16.17
C SER A 357 -24.54 22.56 15.54
N TRP A 358 -24.23 23.71 16.10
CA TRP A 358 -24.62 25.00 15.56
C TRP A 358 -23.76 25.36 14.34
N ASN A 359 -24.43 25.57 13.21
CA ASN A 359 -23.84 26.16 12.02
C ASN A 359 -24.25 27.63 11.97
N GLY A 360 -23.35 28.50 12.44
CA GLY A 360 -23.50 29.95 12.45
C GLY A 360 -23.54 30.56 11.05
N ALA A 361 -22.91 29.92 10.05
CA ALA A 361 -22.98 30.37 8.66
C ALA A 361 -24.38 30.22 8.04
N LYS A 362 -25.13 29.18 8.42
CA LYS A 362 -26.50 28.90 7.93
C LYS A 362 -27.58 29.30 8.94
N GLY A 363 -27.21 29.71 10.15
CA GLY A 363 -28.15 30.07 11.22
C GLY A 363 -29.03 28.91 11.67
N GLN A 364 -28.53 27.68 11.64
CA GLN A 364 -29.31 26.48 11.95
C GLN A 364 -28.50 25.41 12.70
N TRP A 365 -29.22 24.54 13.40
CA TRP A 365 -28.66 23.36 14.07
C TRP A 365 -28.58 22.18 13.11
N ASN A 366 -27.38 21.64 12.89
CA ASN A 366 -27.16 20.45 12.07
C ASN A 366 -27.12 19.19 12.98
N LYS A 367 -27.85 18.14 12.62
CA LYS A 367 -27.86 16.87 13.37
C LYS A 367 -26.51 16.15 13.23
N ILE A 368 -25.91 15.75 14.35
CA ILE A 368 -24.63 15.02 14.39
C ILE A 368 -24.85 13.52 14.61
N GLY A 369 -25.80 13.14 15.48
CA GLY A 369 -26.07 11.72 15.77
C GLY A 369 -27.00 11.51 16.97
N THR A 370 -27.36 10.26 17.25
CA THR A 370 -28.28 9.86 18.32
C THR A 370 -27.57 8.95 19.34
N VAL A 371 -27.73 9.21 20.64
CA VAL A 371 -27.11 8.47 21.75
C VAL A 371 -28.06 7.39 22.24
N THR A 372 -27.60 6.12 22.26
CA THR A 372 -28.33 4.96 22.81
C THR A 372 -27.61 4.45 24.06
N ASP A 373 -28.36 4.21 25.14
CA ASP A 373 -27.84 3.85 26.47
C ASP A 373 -27.00 2.56 26.44
N ALA A 374 -25.72 2.65 26.82
CA ALA A 374 -24.89 1.52 27.19
C ALA A 374 -24.76 1.44 28.72
N LYS A 375 -25.52 0.55 29.36
CA LYS A 375 -25.32 0.20 30.77
C LYS A 375 -24.08 -0.69 30.91
N SER A 376 -23.00 -0.21 31.54
CA SER A 376 -22.20 -0.94 32.56
C SER A 376 -20.86 -0.26 32.88
N GLY A 377 -20.62 0.06 34.16
CA GLY A 377 -19.30 0.38 34.72
C GLY A 377 -19.38 1.09 36.08
N GLN A 378 -18.78 0.53 37.13
CA GLN A 378 -18.80 1.09 38.50
C GLN A 378 -18.07 2.44 38.61
N ALA A 379 -18.56 3.33 39.48
CA ALA A 379 -18.00 4.67 39.72
C ALA A 379 -16.62 4.64 40.42
N LYS A 380 -15.70 5.49 39.96
CA LYS A 380 -14.34 5.66 40.52
C LYS A 380 -14.36 6.25 41.93
N GLN A 381 -13.43 5.80 42.78
CA GLN A 381 -13.27 6.21 44.19
C GLN A 381 -11.99 7.03 44.39
N LEU A 382 -11.99 7.98 45.33
CA LEU A 382 -10.93 8.98 45.49
C LEU A 382 -9.95 8.62 46.64
N LEU A 383 -8.65 8.54 46.36
CA LEU A 383 -7.58 8.32 47.35
C LEU A 383 -6.45 9.35 47.19
N ALA A 384 -6.18 10.12 48.25
CA ALA A 384 -5.12 11.13 48.28
C ALA A 384 -5.16 12.13 47.10
N GLY A 385 -6.36 12.52 46.66
CA GLY A 385 -6.58 13.47 45.56
C GLY A 385 -6.55 12.88 44.15
N LYS A 386 -6.40 11.55 44.01
CA LYS A 386 -6.42 10.84 42.71
C LYS A 386 -7.55 9.81 42.68
N GLU A 387 -8.22 9.69 41.53
CA GLU A 387 -9.33 8.75 41.32
C GLU A 387 -8.83 7.38 40.89
N TYR A 388 -9.45 6.33 41.45
CA TYR A 388 -9.11 4.93 41.21
C TYR A 388 -10.38 4.09 40.98
N ASP A 389 -10.33 3.12 40.07
CA ASP A 389 -11.43 2.16 39.89
C ASP A 389 -11.60 1.24 41.12
N TYR A 390 -10.50 0.90 41.79
CA TYR A 390 -10.48 0.08 43.02
C TYR A 390 -9.61 0.71 44.10
N ILE A 391 -10.10 0.67 45.35
CA ILE A 391 -9.29 0.96 46.54
C ILE A 391 -9.45 -0.20 47.51
N TRP A 392 -8.33 -0.81 47.92
CA TRP A 392 -8.32 -1.89 48.90
C TRP A 392 -7.54 -1.49 50.16
N ASP A 393 -8.02 -1.93 51.31
CA ASP A 393 -7.26 -1.91 52.56
C ASP A 393 -6.43 -3.21 52.63
N VAL A 394 -5.10 -3.07 52.61
CA VAL A 394 -4.15 -4.19 52.53
C VAL A 394 -3.27 -4.21 53.79
N ASP A 395 -3.25 -5.35 54.47
CA ASP A 395 -2.30 -5.67 55.54
C ASP A 395 -1.22 -6.59 54.98
N VAL A 396 0.05 -6.23 55.18
CA VAL A 396 1.21 -6.96 54.66
C VAL A 396 1.92 -7.77 55.74
N GLY A 397 1.23 -8.06 56.85
CA GLY A 397 1.68 -8.96 57.91
C GLY A 397 2.31 -8.26 59.11
N ASP A 398 2.24 -6.93 59.19
CA ASP A 398 2.64 -6.12 60.35
C ASP A 398 1.45 -5.64 61.21
N GLY A 399 0.22 -6.00 60.81
CA GLY A 399 -1.01 -5.66 61.52
C GLY A 399 -1.52 -4.25 61.25
N VAL A 400 -0.91 -3.51 60.30
CA VAL A 400 -1.31 -2.14 59.94
C VAL A 400 -1.93 -2.12 58.55
N MET A 401 -3.23 -1.79 58.50
CA MET A 401 -4.01 -1.66 57.27
C MET A 401 -3.61 -0.40 56.49
N ARG A 402 -3.27 -0.57 55.21
CA ARG A 402 -2.84 0.51 54.29
C ARG A 402 -3.66 0.51 53.01
N LYS A 403 -3.96 1.70 52.48
CA LYS A 403 -4.79 1.86 51.28
C LYS A 403 -3.99 1.75 49.98
N LEU A 404 -4.45 0.87 49.09
CA LEU A 404 -3.90 0.63 47.75
C LEU A 404 -4.95 1.02 46.70
N GLY A 405 -4.65 2.02 45.87
CA GLY A 405 -5.49 2.43 44.75
C GLY A 405 -5.01 1.85 43.42
N HIS A 406 -5.92 1.30 42.61
CA HIS A 406 -5.62 0.67 41.33
C HIS A 406 -6.72 0.95 40.29
N ASN A 407 -6.36 1.34 39.06
CA ASN A 407 -7.30 1.42 37.94
C ASN A 407 -7.29 0.15 37.10
N LYS A 408 -8.38 -0.12 36.38
CA LYS A 408 -8.51 -1.25 35.45
C LYS A 408 -7.43 -1.26 34.36
N THR A 409 -6.87 -0.09 34.02
CA THR A 409 -5.80 0.08 33.03
C THR A 409 -4.40 0.05 33.63
N ASP A 410 -4.26 0.09 34.96
CA ASP A 410 -2.95 0.15 35.61
C ASP A 410 -2.31 -1.24 35.61
N ASN A 411 -0.98 -1.29 35.54
CA ASN A 411 -0.27 -2.56 35.70
C ASN A 411 -0.25 -2.96 37.19
N PRO A 412 -0.72 -4.17 37.58
CA PRO A 412 -0.72 -4.63 38.96
C PRO A 412 0.65 -4.64 39.64
N TYR A 413 1.73 -4.95 38.91
CA TYR A 413 3.08 -4.99 39.47
C TYR A 413 3.67 -3.60 39.69
N VAL A 414 3.38 -2.66 38.80
CA VAL A 414 3.78 -1.25 38.99
C VAL A 414 3.02 -0.65 40.17
N THR A 415 1.70 -0.91 40.25
CA THR A 415 0.87 -0.46 41.37
C THR A 415 1.33 -1.06 42.70
N ALA A 416 1.72 -2.34 42.71
CA ALA A 416 2.27 -3.01 43.88
C ALA A 416 3.64 -2.44 44.29
N GLN A 417 4.52 -2.15 43.33
CA GLN A 417 5.83 -1.54 43.58
C GLN A 417 5.67 -0.13 44.16
N ASP A 418 4.84 0.71 43.56
CA ASP A 418 4.54 2.06 44.05
C ASP A 418 3.91 2.02 45.45
N PHE A 419 3.05 1.04 45.73
CA PHE A 419 2.48 0.84 47.06
C PHE A 419 3.53 0.42 48.09
N LEU A 420 4.48 -0.45 47.72
CA LEU A 420 5.57 -0.85 48.62
C LEU A 420 6.54 0.30 48.89
N ASP A 421 6.96 1.01 47.84
CA ASP A 421 7.87 2.14 47.94
C ASP A 421 7.25 3.30 48.74
N LYS A 422 5.97 3.60 48.52
CA LYS A 422 5.25 4.66 49.25
C LYS A 422 5.05 4.37 50.74
N ASN A 423 5.13 3.11 51.14
CA ASN A 423 4.98 2.68 52.52
C ASN A 423 6.30 2.14 53.13
N ASP A 424 7.44 2.39 52.47
CA ASP A 424 8.78 1.97 52.87
C ASP A 424 8.90 0.46 53.19
N MET A 425 8.26 -0.39 52.38
CA MET A 425 8.20 -1.84 52.58
C MET A 425 9.22 -2.62 51.73
N SER A 426 9.57 -3.83 52.17
CA SER A 426 10.55 -4.68 51.48
C SER A 426 10.06 -5.13 50.10
N ARG A 427 10.94 -5.02 49.09
CA ARG A 427 10.70 -5.45 47.70
C ARG A 427 10.37 -6.93 47.54
N ASN A 428 10.69 -7.76 48.54
CA ASN A 428 10.39 -9.20 48.50
C ASN A 428 8.87 -9.49 48.56
N LEU A 429 8.05 -8.50 48.93
CA LEU A 429 6.59 -8.59 49.01
C LEU A 429 5.88 -8.20 47.70
N LEU A 430 6.65 -7.79 46.68
CA LEU A 430 6.13 -7.30 45.39
C LEU A 430 5.21 -8.33 44.72
N GLU A 431 5.67 -9.57 44.63
CA GLU A 431 4.93 -10.68 44.04
C GLU A 431 3.59 -10.90 44.76
N GLN A 432 3.60 -10.85 46.09
CA GLN A 432 2.43 -11.10 46.92
C GLN A 432 1.39 -9.98 46.78
N VAL A 433 1.81 -8.71 46.78
CA VAL A 433 0.91 -7.56 46.61
C VAL A 433 0.38 -7.48 45.18
N ALA A 434 1.21 -7.78 44.17
CA ALA A 434 0.76 -7.82 42.78
C ALA A 434 -0.27 -8.94 42.56
N GLN A 435 -0.07 -10.13 43.12
CA GLN A 435 -1.05 -11.20 43.07
C GLN A 435 -2.34 -10.86 43.83
N PHE A 436 -2.26 -10.11 44.93
CA PHE A 436 -3.45 -9.61 45.62
C PHE A 436 -4.25 -8.65 44.72
N ILE A 437 -3.60 -7.73 44.00
CA ILE A 437 -4.27 -6.83 43.04
C ILE A 437 -4.90 -7.62 41.89
N ILE A 438 -4.18 -8.58 41.32
CA ILE A 438 -4.67 -9.43 40.22
C ILE A 438 -5.89 -10.26 40.66
N LYS A 439 -5.88 -10.76 41.89
CA LYS A 439 -6.95 -11.60 42.43
C LYS A 439 -8.21 -10.82 42.77
N ASN A 440 -8.08 -9.57 43.23
CA ASN A 440 -9.20 -8.76 43.70
C ASN A 440 -9.69 -7.72 42.68
N GLY A 441 -8.86 -7.38 41.67
CA GLY A 441 -9.29 -6.62 40.50
C GLY A 441 -10.11 -7.51 39.57
N GLU A 442 -11.16 -6.96 38.94
CA GLU A 442 -11.88 -7.72 37.90
C GLU A 442 -10.91 -8.09 36.77
N PRO A 443 -10.85 -9.37 36.35
CA PRO A 443 -10.08 -9.76 35.19
C PRO A 443 -10.68 -9.07 33.95
N ILE A 444 -9.83 -8.36 33.20
CA ILE A 444 -10.24 -7.79 31.92
C ILE A 444 -10.57 -8.96 30.98
N THR A 445 -11.84 -9.17 30.66
CA THR A 445 -12.25 -9.95 29.49
C THR A 445 -11.90 -9.15 28.25
N LEU A 446 -10.62 -9.19 27.85
CA LEU A 446 -10.14 -8.59 26.62
C LEU A 446 -10.70 -9.39 25.43
N GLY A 447 -11.63 -8.77 24.71
CA GLY A 447 -11.90 -9.13 23.33
C GLY A 447 -10.62 -9.09 22.48
N ALA A 448 -10.64 -9.80 21.36
CA ALA A 448 -9.55 -9.96 20.41
C ALA A 448 -8.74 -8.66 20.15
N PRO A 449 -7.43 -8.77 19.87
CA PRO A 449 -6.48 -7.69 20.10
C PRO A 449 -6.73 -6.48 19.19
N SER A 450 -7.13 -5.37 19.81
CA SER A 450 -6.95 -4.03 19.27
C SER A 450 -5.50 -3.60 19.50
N THR A 451 -4.72 -3.52 18.43
CA THR A 451 -3.42 -2.85 18.41
C THR A 451 -3.62 -1.38 18.78
N THR A 452 -3.46 -1.05 20.05
CA THR A 452 -3.51 0.32 20.60
C THR A 452 -2.38 0.50 21.61
N GLY A 453 -1.15 0.54 21.10
CA GLY A 453 -0.12 1.45 21.59
C GLY A 453 0.17 2.43 20.44
N PRO A 454 0.63 3.66 20.70
CA PRO A 454 0.84 4.64 19.65
C PRO A 454 1.93 4.13 18.71
N MET A 455 1.52 3.54 17.59
CA MET A 455 2.39 3.31 16.46
C MET A 455 2.70 4.67 15.87
N ASP A 456 3.98 5.02 15.74
CA ASP A 456 4.37 6.14 14.89
C ASP A 456 4.16 5.72 13.42
N HIS A 457 3.19 6.38 12.77
CA HIS A 457 2.76 6.12 11.40
C HIS A 457 3.80 6.50 10.32
N LEU A 458 5.05 6.85 10.69
CA LEU A 458 6.07 7.33 9.76
C LEU A 458 7.16 6.35 9.31
N THR A 459 7.46 5.26 10.02
CA THR A 459 8.72 4.52 9.76
C THR A 459 8.62 3.15 9.12
N GLY A 460 7.47 2.47 9.13
CA GLY A 460 7.40 1.11 8.56
C GLY A 460 8.37 0.08 9.18
N HIS A 461 9.14 0.40 10.24
CA HIS A 461 9.58 -0.41 11.40
C HIS A 461 10.67 0.31 12.25
N SER A 462 10.56 0.12 13.58
CA SER A 462 11.49 0.33 14.72
C SER A 462 11.92 1.74 15.14
N ALA A 463 11.37 2.20 16.27
CA ALA A 463 12.05 3.10 17.20
C ALA A 463 12.97 2.30 18.15
N TYR A 464 14.05 2.93 18.60
CA TYR A 464 15.11 2.41 19.46
C TYR A 464 14.64 1.49 20.61
N THR A 465 15.20 0.28 20.69
CA THR A 465 15.23 -0.52 21.93
C THR A 465 16.54 -1.30 22.04
N THR A 466 17.05 -1.41 23.27
CA THR A 466 18.34 -2.02 23.62
C THR A 466 18.33 -3.55 23.48
N GLN A 467 19.53 -4.10 23.26
CA GLN A 467 19.84 -5.51 22.92
C GLN A 467 19.13 -6.60 23.75
N THR A 468 18.69 -6.31 24.97
CA THR A 468 18.04 -7.25 25.90
C THR A 468 16.56 -7.55 25.58
N ALA A 469 15.85 -6.67 24.87
CA ALA A 469 14.43 -6.87 24.53
C ALA A 469 14.21 -7.90 23.40
N ARG A 470 15.27 -8.20 22.65
CA ARG A 470 15.24 -9.16 21.53
C ARG A 470 15.20 -10.62 22.00
N GLU A 471 15.77 -10.90 23.18
CA GLU A 471 15.90 -12.24 23.74
C GLU A 471 14.63 -12.73 24.47
N LEU A 472 13.78 -11.81 24.96
CA LEU A 472 12.52 -12.15 25.64
C LEU A 472 11.34 -12.32 24.67
N ALA A 473 11.33 -11.59 23.55
CA ALA A 473 10.28 -11.70 22.52
C ALA A 473 10.29 -13.06 21.78
N GLU A 474 11.45 -13.73 21.72
CA GLU A 474 11.57 -15.07 21.11
C GLU A 474 10.97 -16.20 21.97
N GLN A 475 10.72 -15.97 23.27
CA GLN A 475 10.12 -16.95 24.17
C GLN A 475 8.58 -16.90 24.23
N GLU A 476 7.96 -15.72 24.08
CA GLU A 476 6.49 -15.56 24.20
C GLU A 476 5.69 -15.91 22.92
N ALA A 477 6.35 -16.05 21.76
CA ALA A 477 5.68 -16.35 20.48
C ALA A 477 5.10 -17.78 20.34
N ARG A 478 5.17 -18.63 21.38
CA ARG A 478 4.85 -20.06 21.27
C ARG A 478 3.39 -20.46 21.53
N VAL A 479 2.49 -19.59 22.00
CA VAL A 479 1.13 -20.05 22.39
C VAL A 479 0.00 -19.04 22.09
N ARG A 480 -0.56 -19.09 20.87
CA ARG A 480 -1.98 -18.82 20.45
C ARG A 480 -2.16 -17.92 19.21
N PHE A 481 -2.30 -18.60 18.07
CA PHE A 481 -3.17 -18.45 16.88
C PHE A 481 -2.74 -19.66 16.01
N PRO A 482 -3.54 -20.28 15.12
CA PRO A 482 -2.89 -20.97 14.01
C PRO A 482 -2.16 -19.84 13.26
N PRO A 483 -0.82 -19.87 13.19
CA PRO A 483 -0.07 -18.72 12.73
C PRO A 483 -0.55 -18.36 11.34
N ARG A 484 -0.68 -17.06 11.02
CA ARG A 484 -0.39 -16.65 9.65
C ARG A 484 0.96 -17.30 9.36
N ARG A 485 1.01 -18.25 8.41
CA ARG A 485 2.24 -18.95 8.09
C ARG A 485 3.20 -17.87 7.59
N ASN A 486 4.04 -17.37 8.49
CA ASN A 486 5.15 -16.50 8.15
C ASN A 486 6.16 -17.42 7.50
N PHE A 487 5.97 -17.61 6.20
CA PHE A 487 6.94 -18.27 5.38
C PHE A 487 8.13 -17.34 5.23
N LYS A 488 9.32 -17.83 5.53
CA LYS A 488 10.53 -17.01 5.40
C LYS A 488 10.93 -16.85 3.93
N TYR A 489 10.53 -17.82 3.10
CA TYR A 489 11.08 -17.95 1.76
C TYR A 489 10.05 -17.85 0.62
N PHE A 490 8.76 -18.16 0.82
CA PHE A 490 7.74 -18.12 -0.24
C PHE A 490 6.31 -17.93 0.30
N PRO A 491 5.36 -17.28 -0.39
CA PRO A 491 5.53 -16.65 -1.69
C PRO A 491 6.42 -15.41 -1.59
N THR A 492 7.37 -15.30 -2.50
CA THR A 492 8.24 -14.14 -2.67
C THR A 492 8.03 -13.54 -4.04
N ASP A 493 8.10 -12.21 -4.11
CA ASP A 493 8.06 -11.38 -5.30
C ASP A 493 9.44 -10.78 -5.65
N ASN A 494 10.46 -11.05 -4.83
CA ASN A 494 11.81 -10.51 -5.00
C ASN A 494 12.61 -11.33 -6.02
N ALA A 495 12.81 -10.81 -7.23
CA ALA A 495 13.62 -11.45 -8.26
C ALA A 495 15.13 -11.32 -7.98
N ILE A 496 15.89 -12.28 -8.50
CA ILE A 496 17.35 -12.35 -8.38
C ILE A 496 18.00 -11.64 -9.57
N TYR A 497 18.99 -10.78 -9.30
CA TYR A 497 19.76 -10.07 -10.31
C TYR A 497 21.27 -10.24 -10.08
N PHE A 498 22.06 -10.03 -11.12
CA PHE A 498 23.52 -10.12 -11.14
C PHE A 498 24.11 -8.84 -11.74
N ASP A 499 24.04 -7.74 -11.00
CA ASP A 499 24.44 -6.39 -11.43
C ASP A 499 25.78 -5.90 -10.84
N SER A 500 26.42 -6.68 -9.96
CA SER A 500 27.77 -6.40 -9.46
C SER A 500 28.87 -6.92 -10.40
N GLY A 501 29.94 -6.15 -10.65
CA GLY A 501 31.08 -6.60 -11.45
C GLY A 501 32.33 -5.73 -11.28
N ASN A 502 33.52 -6.30 -11.52
CA ASN A 502 34.76 -5.53 -11.52
C ASN A 502 35.04 -4.97 -12.92
N PHE A 503 34.59 -3.75 -13.16
CA PHE A 503 34.67 -3.10 -14.48
C PHE A 503 36.10 -3.05 -15.05
N SER A 504 37.11 -2.74 -14.20
CA SER A 504 38.51 -2.66 -14.65
C SER A 504 39.05 -4.01 -15.10
N GLN A 505 38.75 -5.09 -14.37
CA GLN A 505 39.19 -6.43 -14.74
C GLN A 505 38.54 -6.90 -16.05
N ILE A 506 37.24 -6.65 -16.22
CA ILE A 506 36.51 -7.03 -17.44
C ILE A 506 37.08 -6.26 -18.63
N GLN A 507 37.23 -4.95 -18.51
CA GLN A 507 37.76 -4.09 -19.58
C GLN A 507 39.19 -4.48 -19.97
N ASN A 508 40.07 -4.71 -18.99
CA ASN A 508 41.44 -5.15 -19.26
C ASN A 508 41.47 -6.50 -19.97
N LYS A 509 40.60 -7.44 -19.58
CA LYS A 509 40.53 -8.76 -20.21
C LYS A 509 39.99 -8.69 -21.63
N MET A 510 39.00 -7.83 -21.89
CA MET A 510 38.54 -7.56 -23.26
C MET A 510 39.69 -7.03 -24.12
N PHE A 511 40.47 -6.07 -23.64
CA PHE A 511 41.58 -5.49 -24.43
C PHE A 511 42.75 -6.45 -24.64
N GLU A 512 43.05 -7.30 -23.65
CA GLU A 512 44.00 -8.39 -23.81
C GLU A 512 43.57 -9.34 -24.92
N PHE A 513 42.32 -9.81 -24.89
CA PHE A 513 41.77 -10.75 -25.87
C PHE A 513 41.58 -10.14 -27.25
N ASN A 514 41.35 -8.83 -27.32
CA ASN A 514 41.29 -8.10 -28.58
C ASN A 514 42.56 -8.26 -29.44
N SER A 515 43.71 -8.47 -28.81
CA SER A 515 44.99 -8.70 -29.52
C SER A 515 45.13 -10.13 -30.05
N GLN A 516 44.29 -11.06 -29.61
CA GLN A 516 44.35 -12.49 -29.89
C GLN A 516 43.23 -12.98 -30.82
N VAL A 517 42.17 -12.20 -30.99
CA VAL A 517 41.08 -12.50 -31.94
C VAL A 517 41.50 -12.17 -33.39
N PRO A 518 40.92 -12.84 -34.40
CA PRO A 518 41.18 -12.53 -35.80
C PRO A 518 41.00 -11.04 -36.12
N SER A 519 41.86 -10.47 -36.96
CA SER A 519 41.87 -9.02 -37.24
C SER A 519 40.56 -8.44 -37.76
N GLN A 520 39.73 -9.26 -38.41
CA GLN A 520 38.39 -8.89 -38.89
C GLN A 520 37.37 -8.69 -37.76
N LEU A 521 37.57 -9.37 -36.62
CA LEU A 521 36.71 -9.32 -35.43
C LEU A 521 37.28 -8.42 -34.32
N ALA A 522 38.58 -8.11 -34.38
CA ALA A 522 39.25 -7.23 -33.45
C ALA A 522 38.62 -5.82 -33.46
N LEU A 523 38.54 -5.25 -32.27
CA LEU A 523 38.13 -3.86 -32.03
C LEU A 523 39.28 -2.93 -32.37
N ASP A 524 38.99 -1.89 -33.14
CA ASP A 524 39.92 -0.80 -33.40
C ASP A 524 39.99 0.19 -32.21
N GLU A 525 40.82 1.23 -32.34
CA GLU A 525 41.02 2.22 -31.26
C GLU A 525 39.79 3.11 -31.01
N GLU A 526 38.89 3.31 -31.97
CA GLU A 526 37.61 4.02 -31.74
C GLU A 526 36.64 3.10 -30.99
N GLU A 527 36.56 1.83 -31.38
CA GLU A 527 35.72 0.83 -30.74
C GLU A 527 36.17 0.52 -29.30
N LYS A 528 37.48 0.48 -29.01
CA LYS A 528 37.98 0.37 -27.63
C LYS A 528 37.60 1.58 -26.77
N LYS A 529 37.54 2.78 -27.35
CA LYS A 529 37.03 3.98 -26.66
C LYS A 529 35.54 3.86 -26.36
N ASN A 530 34.75 3.34 -27.31
CA ASN A 530 33.32 3.06 -27.06
C ASN A 530 33.14 2.05 -25.92
N VAL A 531 33.92 0.97 -25.88
CA VAL A 531 33.88 0.01 -24.75
C VAL A 531 34.21 0.70 -23.43
N SER A 532 35.24 1.55 -23.40
CA SER A 532 35.61 2.32 -22.21
C SER A 532 34.51 3.30 -21.78
N SER A 533 33.80 3.90 -22.73
CA SER A 533 32.66 4.77 -22.50
C SER A 533 31.49 4.01 -21.88
N ILE A 534 31.16 2.82 -22.39
CA ILE A 534 30.14 1.94 -21.79
C ILE A 534 30.48 1.65 -20.32
N PHE A 535 31.73 1.30 -20.02
CA PHE A 535 32.17 1.06 -18.63
C PHE A 535 32.07 2.31 -17.75
N SER A 536 32.39 3.49 -18.27
CA SER A 536 32.22 4.77 -17.57
C SER A 536 30.75 5.01 -17.21
N THR A 537 29.83 4.78 -18.15
CA THR A 537 28.38 4.91 -17.91
C THR A 537 27.90 3.89 -16.87
N LEU A 538 28.29 2.62 -17.01
CA LEU A 538 27.89 1.54 -16.10
C LEU A 538 28.46 1.70 -14.68
N SER A 539 29.60 2.38 -14.52
CA SER A 539 30.19 2.64 -13.19
C SER A 539 29.38 3.64 -12.35
N ASN A 540 28.50 4.43 -12.97
CA ASN A 540 27.70 5.47 -12.31
C ASN A 540 26.25 5.02 -12.11
N THR A 541 26.04 3.98 -11.29
CA THR A 541 24.71 3.36 -11.06
C THR A 541 23.63 4.33 -10.58
N SER A 542 24.01 5.41 -9.90
CA SER A 542 23.11 6.48 -9.44
C SER A 542 22.48 7.29 -10.59
N ARG A 543 23.01 7.21 -11.82
CA ARG A 543 22.54 7.96 -12.98
C ARG A 543 21.84 7.12 -14.04
N TYR A 544 21.57 5.84 -13.78
CA TYR A 544 20.97 4.93 -14.76
C TYR A 544 19.63 5.40 -15.35
N HIS A 545 18.93 6.31 -14.68
CA HIS A 545 17.68 6.92 -15.16
C HIS A 545 17.89 8.05 -16.18
N ALA A 546 19.09 8.64 -16.25
CA ALA A 546 19.41 9.83 -17.05
C ALA A 546 20.57 9.61 -18.05
N THR A 547 21.16 8.41 -18.08
CA THR A 547 22.21 8.05 -19.03
C THR A 547 21.67 7.14 -20.13
N GLU A 548 22.15 7.33 -21.35
CA GLU A 548 21.81 6.50 -22.50
C GLU A 548 23.10 6.00 -23.17
N PHE A 549 23.00 4.87 -23.87
CA PHE A 549 24.06 4.36 -24.73
C PHE A 549 23.81 4.79 -26.17
N SER A 550 24.85 5.31 -26.81
CA SER A 550 24.80 5.67 -28.22
C SER A 550 24.65 4.43 -29.11
N ALA A 551 24.08 4.61 -30.30
CA ALA A 551 24.00 3.55 -31.31
C ALA A 551 25.39 3.01 -31.71
N LYS A 552 26.44 3.83 -31.61
CA LYS A 552 27.83 3.40 -31.86
C LYS A 552 28.32 2.44 -30.78
N GLU A 553 28.08 2.76 -29.51
CA GLU A 553 28.45 1.90 -28.38
C GLU A 553 27.73 0.54 -28.45
N PHE A 554 26.42 0.55 -28.71
CA PHE A 554 25.68 -0.69 -28.88
C PHE A 554 26.15 -1.51 -30.10
N LYS A 555 26.47 -0.84 -31.22
CA LYS A 555 27.05 -1.50 -32.40
C LYS A 555 28.41 -2.12 -32.10
N THR A 556 29.28 -1.42 -31.36
CA THR A 556 30.57 -1.95 -30.91
C THR A 556 30.38 -3.18 -30.01
N LEU A 557 29.44 -3.14 -29.07
CA LEU A 557 29.10 -4.30 -28.24
C LEU A 557 28.61 -5.48 -29.09
N LYS A 558 27.70 -5.26 -30.05
CA LYS A 558 27.24 -6.30 -30.99
C LYS A 558 28.38 -6.91 -31.80
N LYS A 559 29.35 -6.11 -32.26
CA LYS A 559 30.56 -6.63 -32.94
C LYS A 559 31.37 -7.52 -32.00
N ALA A 560 31.64 -7.08 -30.77
CA ALA A 560 32.39 -7.86 -29.79
C ALA A 560 31.68 -9.19 -29.43
N LEU A 561 30.35 -9.22 -29.47
CA LEU A 561 29.55 -10.43 -29.24
C LEU A 561 29.69 -11.49 -30.35
N THR A 562 30.39 -11.20 -31.44
CA THR A 562 30.73 -12.17 -32.50
C THR A 562 32.10 -12.83 -32.30
N TRP A 563 32.80 -12.53 -31.20
CA TRP A 563 34.10 -13.12 -30.90
C TRP A 563 34.04 -14.64 -30.72
N PRO A 564 35.13 -15.37 -31.03
CA PRO A 564 35.16 -16.82 -30.87
C PRO A 564 34.87 -17.26 -29.42
N PRO A 565 34.34 -18.48 -29.20
CA PRO A 565 33.92 -18.95 -27.86
C PRO A 565 34.98 -18.83 -26.76
N ASN A 566 36.27 -18.97 -27.10
CA ASN A 566 37.38 -18.87 -26.15
C ASN A 566 37.65 -17.44 -25.66
N PHE A 567 37.13 -16.43 -26.37
CA PHE A 567 37.41 -15.01 -26.12
C PHE A 567 36.17 -14.20 -25.75
N ILE A 568 34.96 -14.75 -25.85
CA ILE A 568 33.71 -13.99 -25.70
C ILE A 568 33.31 -13.74 -24.24
N PHE A 569 33.79 -14.51 -23.26
CA PHE A 569 33.35 -14.37 -21.86
C PHE A 569 33.45 -12.95 -21.28
N PRO A 570 34.53 -12.15 -21.47
CA PRO A 570 34.55 -10.80 -20.92
C PRO A 570 33.55 -9.87 -21.62
N VAL A 571 33.16 -10.17 -22.87
CA VAL A 571 32.09 -9.45 -23.59
C VAL A 571 30.72 -9.80 -23.01
N LEU A 572 30.47 -11.06 -22.66
CA LEU A 572 29.24 -11.48 -21.98
C LEU A 572 29.15 -10.89 -20.56
N ASP A 573 30.29 -10.71 -19.88
CA ASP A 573 30.36 -10.06 -18.57
C ASP A 573 30.02 -8.56 -18.66
N LEU A 574 30.45 -7.89 -19.74
CA LEU A 574 29.98 -6.54 -20.07
C LEU A 574 28.49 -6.53 -20.43
N LEU A 575 28.01 -7.48 -21.23
CA LEU A 575 26.61 -7.56 -21.66
C LEU A 575 25.65 -7.69 -20.48
N ARG A 576 25.92 -8.55 -19.49
CA ARG A 576 25.02 -8.66 -18.33
C ARG A 576 24.89 -7.33 -17.56
N LEU A 577 25.98 -6.57 -17.47
CA LEU A 577 26.00 -5.27 -16.78
C LEU A 577 25.28 -4.22 -17.64
N PHE A 578 25.48 -4.26 -18.95
CA PHE A 578 24.75 -3.45 -19.92
C PHE A 578 23.23 -3.66 -19.82
N LEU A 579 22.77 -4.91 -19.71
CA LEU A 579 21.34 -5.25 -19.57
C LEU A 579 20.76 -4.95 -18.17
N SER A 580 21.62 -4.73 -17.17
CA SER A 580 21.20 -4.26 -15.85
C SER A 580 20.86 -2.77 -15.81
N HIS A 581 21.11 -2.04 -16.90
CA HIS A 581 20.77 -0.63 -17.12
C HIS A 581 19.48 -0.53 -17.96
N PRO A 582 18.56 0.41 -17.66
CA PRO A 582 17.26 0.50 -18.34
C PRO A 582 17.40 0.78 -19.85
N ASP A 583 18.22 1.76 -20.24
CA ASP A 583 18.49 2.01 -21.67
C ASP A 583 19.18 0.84 -22.37
N GLY A 584 20.15 0.17 -21.72
CA GLY A 584 20.81 -1.00 -22.29
C GLY A 584 19.85 -2.17 -22.55
N ALA A 585 18.89 -2.39 -21.66
CA ALA A 585 17.80 -3.34 -21.88
C ALA A 585 16.85 -2.89 -23.02
N ASN A 586 16.55 -1.59 -23.11
CA ASN A 586 15.75 -1.02 -24.20
C ASN A 586 16.40 -1.17 -25.58
N HIS A 587 17.73 -1.07 -25.69
CA HIS A 587 18.45 -1.38 -26.94
C HIS A 587 18.22 -2.81 -27.38
N MET A 588 18.15 -3.75 -26.43
CA MET A 588 17.86 -5.15 -26.73
C MET A 588 16.40 -5.37 -27.15
N VAL A 589 15.45 -4.66 -26.55
CA VAL A 589 14.02 -4.66 -26.98
C VAL A 589 13.88 -4.10 -28.40
N LYS A 590 14.69 -3.10 -28.76
CA LYS A 590 14.69 -2.47 -30.09
C LYS A 590 15.50 -3.26 -31.15
N ASP A 591 16.23 -4.30 -30.77
CA ASP A 591 17.07 -5.12 -31.66
C ASP A 591 16.22 -6.04 -32.56
N LYS A 592 15.69 -5.48 -33.65
CA LYS A 592 14.76 -6.19 -34.56
C LYS A 592 15.34 -7.47 -35.18
N THR A 593 16.66 -7.60 -35.26
CA THR A 593 17.32 -8.78 -35.85
C THR A 593 17.44 -9.95 -34.87
N ASN A 594 17.15 -9.73 -33.58
CA ASN A 594 17.33 -10.71 -32.50
C ASN A 594 18.75 -11.28 -32.37
N ASP A 595 19.77 -10.69 -33.02
CA ASP A 595 21.13 -11.24 -33.03
C ASP A 595 21.69 -11.36 -31.61
N THR A 596 21.45 -10.36 -30.77
CA THR A 596 21.95 -10.33 -29.38
C THR A 596 21.37 -11.46 -28.55
N PHE A 597 20.07 -11.74 -28.72
CA PHE A 597 19.40 -12.85 -28.04
C PHE A 597 19.87 -14.21 -28.59
N ALA A 598 20.07 -14.31 -29.91
CA ALA A 598 20.62 -15.52 -30.54
C ALA A 598 22.05 -15.82 -30.04
N VAL A 599 22.88 -14.79 -29.83
CA VAL A 599 24.21 -14.95 -29.22
C VAL A 599 24.09 -15.49 -27.79
N LEU A 600 23.16 -14.97 -26.98
CA LEU A 600 22.92 -15.49 -25.64
C LEU A 600 22.54 -16.98 -25.68
N GLN A 601 21.58 -17.36 -26.53
CA GLN A 601 21.15 -18.75 -26.72
C GLN A 601 22.30 -19.66 -27.19
N LEU A 602 23.08 -19.22 -28.18
CA LEU A 602 24.21 -19.99 -28.68
C LEU A 602 25.25 -20.25 -27.57
N ASN A 603 25.50 -19.25 -26.73
CA ASN A 603 26.47 -19.36 -25.64
C ASN A 603 25.94 -20.16 -24.43
N LEU A 604 24.63 -20.39 -24.32
CA LEU A 604 24.09 -21.41 -23.42
C LEU A 604 24.53 -22.82 -23.83
N LEU A 605 24.76 -23.06 -25.12
CA LEU A 605 25.27 -24.33 -25.65
C LEU A 605 26.81 -24.41 -25.69
N SER A 606 27.52 -23.39 -25.18
CA SER A 606 28.99 -23.35 -25.19
C SER A 606 29.60 -24.46 -24.31
N GLU A 607 30.74 -25.01 -24.72
CA GLU A 607 31.52 -25.95 -23.89
C GLU A 607 32.14 -25.30 -22.65
N THR A 608 32.19 -23.96 -22.60
CA THR A 608 32.79 -23.24 -21.47
C THR A 608 31.73 -22.82 -20.45
N ALA A 609 31.94 -23.24 -19.19
CA ALA A 609 31.05 -22.88 -18.10
C ALA A 609 30.98 -21.36 -17.85
N ALA A 610 32.04 -20.61 -18.18
CA ALA A 610 32.07 -19.16 -18.06
C ALA A 610 31.05 -18.48 -19.00
N ASN A 611 31.02 -18.89 -20.27
CA ASN A 611 30.04 -18.36 -21.24
C ASN A 611 28.62 -18.71 -20.84
N GLN A 612 28.39 -19.98 -20.46
CA GLN A 612 27.08 -20.44 -19.96
C GLN A 612 26.60 -19.59 -18.77
N THR A 613 27.45 -19.41 -17.76
CA THR A 613 27.12 -18.64 -16.53
C THR A 613 26.79 -17.17 -16.87
N LEU A 614 27.58 -16.52 -17.72
CA LEU A 614 27.39 -15.09 -18.03
C LEU A 614 26.18 -14.86 -18.94
N SER A 615 25.87 -15.78 -19.85
CA SER A 615 24.62 -15.75 -20.62
C SER A 615 23.40 -15.90 -19.71
N LEU A 616 23.43 -16.81 -18.74
CA LEU A 616 22.36 -16.99 -17.75
C LEU A 616 22.18 -15.75 -16.85
N ARG A 617 23.27 -15.13 -16.41
CA ARG A 617 23.21 -13.85 -15.66
C ARG A 617 22.62 -12.72 -16.50
N SER A 618 22.96 -12.66 -17.78
CA SER A 618 22.38 -11.69 -18.72
C SER A 618 20.87 -11.86 -18.83
N LEU A 619 20.39 -13.11 -18.98
CA LEU A 619 18.96 -13.42 -19.01
C LEU A 619 18.26 -13.06 -17.69
N SER A 620 18.89 -13.33 -16.55
CA SER A 620 18.37 -13.00 -15.23
C SER A 620 18.20 -11.49 -15.02
N ASN A 621 19.11 -10.65 -15.51
CA ASN A 621 19.02 -9.20 -15.38
C ASN A 621 17.87 -8.57 -16.18
N LEU A 622 17.42 -9.21 -17.26
CA LEU A 622 16.27 -8.73 -18.05
C LEU A 622 14.97 -8.72 -17.25
N PHE A 623 14.84 -9.56 -16.22
CA PHE A 623 13.68 -9.58 -15.36
C PHE A 623 13.51 -8.30 -14.54
N LYS A 624 14.53 -7.42 -14.51
CA LYS A 624 14.49 -6.12 -13.81
C LYS A 624 13.51 -5.15 -14.46
N TRP A 625 13.27 -5.27 -15.76
CA TRP A 625 12.56 -4.26 -16.56
C TRP A 625 11.27 -4.79 -17.17
N THR A 626 10.16 -4.07 -17.00
CA THR A 626 8.82 -4.45 -17.50
C THR A 626 8.82 -4.72 -19.00
N ASP A 627 9.40 -3.81 -19.80
CA ASP A 627 9.47 -3.95 -21.26
C ASP A 627 10.24 -5.20 -21.70
N SER A 628 11.30 -5.57 -20.97
CA SER A 628 12.06 -6.80 -21.24
C SER A 628 11.26 -8.05 -20.87
N ARG A 629 10.50 -8.00 -19.77
CA ARG A 629 9.60 -9.09 -19.35
C ARG A 629 8.54 -9.37 -20.42
N GLU A 630 7.86 -8.33 -20.90
CA GLU A 630 6.75 -8.47 -21.84
C GLU A 630 7.17 -8.72 -23.30
N LYS A 631 8.24 -8.06 -23.77
CA LYS A 631 8.61 -8.07 -25.19
C LYS A 631 9.69 -9.09 -25.54
N ILE A 632 10.41 -9.63 -24.56
CA ILE A 632 11.52 -10.58 -24.79
C ILE A 632 11.30 -11.87 -24.00
N LEU A 633 11.24 -11.79 -22.67
CA LEU A 633 11.22 -12.98 -21.81
C LEU A 633 9.92 -13.78 -21.95
N GLN A 634 8.76 -13.11 -22.03
CA GLN A 634 7.48 -13.78 -22.19
C GLN A 634 7.36 -14.48 -23.57
N PRO A 635 7.60 -13.81 -24.72
CA PRO A 635 7.48 -14.45 -26.03
C PRO A 635 8.51 -15.57 -26.25
N LYS A 636 9.69 -15.46 -25.64
CA LYS A 636 10.81 -16.41 -25.83
C LYS A 636 10.96 -17.41 -24.69
N SER A 637 10.00 -17.46 -23.77
CA SER A 637 10.04 -18.29 -22.56
C SER A 637 10.29 -19.78 -22.87
N THR A 638 9.60 -20.35 -23.86
CA THR A 638 9.80 -21.74 -24.29
C THR A 638 11.24 -21.99 -24.76
N GLU A 639 11.76 -21.13 -25.64
CA GLU A 639 13.13 -21.26 -26.14
C GLU A 639 14.17 -21.16 -25.01
N ILE A 640 13.92 -20.28 -24.03
CA ILE A 640 14.79 -20.09 -22.86
C ILE A 640 14.77 -21.33 -21.97
N VAL A 641 13.58 -21.84 -21.63
CA VAL A 641 13.41 -23.02 -20.76
C VAL A 641 14.04 -24.26 -21.40
N GLN A 642 13.83 -24.48 -22.70
CA GLN A 642 14.47 -25.58 -23.44
C GLN A 642 16.00 -25.47 -23.46
N ALA A 643 16.54 -24.26 -23.62
CA ALA A 643 17.98 -24.03 -23.58
C ALA A 643 18.58 -24.22 -22.17
N ILE A 644 17.80 -23.94 -21.11
CA ILE A 644 18.23 -24.11 -19.71
C ILE A 644 18.19 -25.59 -19.27
N SER A 645 17.24 -26.37 -19.80
CA SER A 645 17.05 -27.79 -19.44
C SER A 645 18.34 -28.61 -19.29
N PRO A 646 19.26 -28.66 -20.28
CA PRO A 646 20.51 -29.42 -20.15
C PRO A 646 21.52 -28.82 -19.15
N LEU A 647 21.42 -27.52 -18.84
CA LEU A 647 22.36 -26.80 -17.97
C LEU A 647 22.11 -27.05 -16.49
N ILE A 648 20.90 -27.47 -16.16
CA ILE A 648 20.52 -27.86 -14.80
C ILE A 648 21.37 -29.03 -14.29
N SER A 649 21.79 -29.92 -15.19
CA SER A 649 22.66 -31.06 -14.87
C SER A 649 24.14 -30.79 -15.17
N SER A 650 24.54 -29.53 -15.36
CA SER A 650 25.93 -29.16 -15.68
C SER A 650 26.88 -29.58 -14.56
N PRO A 651 28.10 -30.07 -14.85
CA PRO A 651 29.09 -30.37 -13.81
C PRO A 651 29.56 -29.11 -13.05
N ASN A 652 29.36 -27.92 -13.61
CA ASN A 652 29.78 -26.67 -12.99
C ASN A 652 28.68 -26.08 -12.08
N LYS A 653 28.99 -25.87 -10.80
CA LYS A 653 28.01 -25.35 -9.83
C LYS A 653 27.46 -23.96 -10.18
N ASN A 654 28.27 -23.09 -10.76
CA ASN A 654 27.86 -21.71 -11.06
C ASN A 654 26.86 -21.68 -12.22
N VAL A 655 27.02 -22.59 -13.18
CA VAL A 655 26.07 -22.79 -14.28
C VAL A 655 24.73 -23.24 -13.71
N ARG A 656 24.72 -24.27 -12.84
CA ARG A 656 23.49 -24.74 -12.18
C ARG A 656 22.83 -23.65 -11.34
N LEU A 657 23.60 -22.92 -10.52
CA LEU A 657 23.09 -21.83 -9.68
C LEU A 657 22.41 -20.73 -10.50
N THR A 658 23.06 -20.27 -11.57
CA THR A 658 22.51 -19.21 -12.42
C THR A 658 21.31 -19.70 -13.24
N ALA A 659 21.32 -20.95 -13.71
CA ALA A 659 20.17 -21.57 -14.39
C ALA A 659 18.93 -21.59 -13.48
N VAL A 660 19.09 -22.06 -12.25
CA VAL A 660 18.03 -22.05 -11.24
C VAL A 660 17.56 -20.64 -10.91
N SER A 661 18.45 -19.65 -10.91
CA SER A 661 18.08 -18.26 -10.65
C SER A 661 17.17 -17.67 -11.73
N VAL A 662 17.37 -18.07 -13.00
CA VAL A 662 16.47 -17.68 -14.10
C VAL A 662 15.10 -18.35 -13.93
N LEU A 663 15.06 -19.66 -13.62
CA LEU A 663 13.80 -20.37 -13.35
C LEU A 663 13.07 -19.82 -12.12
N TYR A 664 13.81 -19.43 -11.09
CA TYR A 664 13.30 -18.73 -9.92
C TYR A 664 12.62 -17.42 -10.30
N ASN A 665 13.23 -16.61 -11.15
CA ASN A 665 12.61 -15.36 -11.62
C ASN A 665 11.32 -15.61 -12.43
N PHE A 666 11.24 -16.71 -13.18
CA PHE A 666 9.99 -17.13 -13.82
C PHE A 666 8.88 -17.51 -12.81
N SER A 667 9.23 -17.94 -11.59
CA SER A 667 8.24 -18.29 -10.55
C SER A 667 7.53 -17.08 -9.90
N ILE A 668 8.07 -15.87 -10.09
CA ILE A 668 7.66 -14.67 -9.35
C ILE A 668 6.40 -13.99 -9.92
N GLY A 669 5.94 -14.34 -11.12
CA GLY A 669 4.58 -14.03 -11.59
C GLY A 669 4.40 -12.73 -12.37
N ASP A 670 5.45 -11.92 -12.52
CA ASP A 670 5.44 -10.72 -13.39
C ASP A 670 5.66 -11.03 -14.87
N VAL A 671 6.03 -12.27 -15.22
CA VAL A 671 6.02 -12.77 -16.59
C VAL A 671 4.73 -13.56 -16.76
N LYS A 672 3.78 -13.04 -17.55
CA LYS A 672 2.54 -13.75 -17.87
C LYS A 672 2.88 -14.97 -18.73
N VAL A 673 3.21 -16.09 -18.08
CA VAL A 673 3.41 -17.36 -18.76
C VAL A 673 2.06 -17.79 -19.32
N GLU A 674 1.81 -17.50 -20.59
CA GLU A 674 0.64 -18.00 -21.31
C GLU A 674 0.70 -19.52 -21.40
N SER A 675 -0.40 -20.18 -21.02
CA SER A 675 -0.67 -21.63 -20.97
C SER A 675 -0.09 -22.43 -19.79
N GLY A 676 -0.87 -23.41 -19.30
CA GLY A 676 -0.52 -24.31 -18.18
C GLY A 676 0.71 -25.20 -18.43
N THR A 677 1.01 -25.52 -19.70
CA THR A 677 2.13 -26.38 -20.12
C THR A 677 3.51 -25.84 -19.74
N LYS A 678 3.72 -24.52 -19.72
CA LYS A 678 5.04 -23.92 -19.46
C LYS A 678 5.41 -23.87 -17.97
N LYS A 679 4.42 -23.72 -17.09
CA LYS A 679 4.64 -23.83 -15.64
C LYS A 679 4.97 -25.26 -15.23
N GLU A 680 4.37 -26.24 -15.92
CA GLU A 680 4.65 -27.65 -15.75
C GLU A 680 6.08 -27.99 -16.19
N GLU A 681 6.56 -27.46 -17.33
CA GLU A 681 7.95 -27.63 -17.78
C GLU A 681 8.97 -27.06 -16.76
N VAL A 682 8.78 -25.82 -16.30
CA VAL A 682 9.65 -25.22 -15.27
C VAL A 682 9.61 -26.04 -13.98
N THR A 683 8.46 -26.59 -13.62
CA THR A 683 8.30 -27.43 -12.42
C THR A 683 9.03 -28.76 -12.57
N CYS A 684 8.87 -29.46 -13.70
CA CYS A 684 9.62 -30.69 -14.00
C CYS A 684 11.13 -30.47 -13.95
N LEU A 685 11.59 -29.36 -14.53
CA LEU A 685 13.01 -28.99 -14.50
C LEU A 685 13.50 -28.76 -13.08
N LEU A 686 12.77 -28.00 -12.27
CA LEU A 686 13.14 -27.74 -10.88
C LEU A 686 13.07 -29.00 -10.00
N GLN A 687 12.17 -29.94 -10.28
CA GLN A 687 12.09 -31.24 -9.58
C GLN A 687 13.30 -32.12 -9.87
N SER A 688 13.84 -32.09 -11.11
CA SER A 688 15.05 -32.84 -11.46
C SER A 688 16.29 -32.44 -10.63
N ILE A 689 16.25 -31.26 -9.98
CA ILE A 689 17.31 -30.71 -9.11
C ILE A 689 17.21 -31.23 -7.68
N GLY A 690 16.18 -32.01 -7.35
CA GLY A 690 15.90 -32.49 -5.98
C GLY A 690 17.05 -33.24 -5.30
N ASN A 691 18.03 -33.73 -6.05
CA ASN A 691 19.21 -34.45 -5.54
C ASN A 691 20.51 -33.62 -5.58
N GLU A 692 20.43 -32.31 -5.78
CA GLU A 692 21.59 -31.42 -5.86
C GLU A 692 22.42 -31.40 -4.56
N ALA A 693 23.75 -31.37 -4.68
CA ALA A 693 24.68 -31.33 -3.55
C ALA A 693 24.91 -29.90 -3.02
N ASP A 694 24.87 -28.90 -3.90
CA ASP A 694 25.06 -27.50 -3.51
C ASP A 694 23.81 -26.92 -2.81
N PRO A 695 23.94 -26.40 -1.58
CA PRO A 695 22.80 -25.97 -0.79
C PRO A 695 22.13 -24.70 -1.34
N GLU A 696 22.87 -23.82 -2.02
CA GLU A 696 22.32 -22.57 -2.55
C GLU A 696 21.51 -22.83 -3.82
N VAL A 697 22.00 -23.73 -4.69
CA VAL A 697 21.27 -24.21 -5.88
C VAL A 697 19.98 -24.91 -5.45
N LEU A 698 20.07 -25.81 -4.46
CA LEU A 698 18.93 -26.54 -3.94
C LEU A 698 17.89 -25.57 -3.33
N LEU A 699 18.32 -24.62 -2.51
CA LEU A 699 17.42 -23.64 -1.88
C LEU A 699 16.66 -22.81 -2.91
N ARG A 700 17.33 -22.24 -3.92
CA ARG A 700 16.66 -21.43 -4.96
C ARG A 700 15.66 -22.28 -5.76
N SER A 701 15.98 -23.54 -6.04
CA SER A 701 15.07 -24.44 -6.74
C SER A 701 13.80 -24.72 -5.95
N LEU A 702 13.96 -24.94 -4.65
CA LEU A 702 12.86 -25.23 -3.74
C LEU A 702 11.94 -24.04 -3.54
N VAL A 703 12.49 -22.83 -3.40
CA VAL A 703 11.69 -21.61 -3.30
C VAL A 703 10.95 -21.34 -4.60
N ALA A 704 11.58 -21.57 -5.75
CA ALA A 704 10.92 -21.45 -7.05
C ALA A 704 9.75 -22.44 -7.21
N LEU A 705 9.95 -23.71 -6.82
CA LEU A 705 8.89 -24.72 -6.79
C LEU A 705 7.76 -24.32 -5.85
N ALA A 706 8.09 -23.82 -4.67
CA ALA A 706 7.12 -23.40 -3.68
C ALA A 706 6.31 -22.18 -4.16
N ASN A 707 6.95 -21.21 -4.83
CA ASN A 707 6.28 -20.08 -5.47
C ASN A 707 5.29 -20.54 -6.56
N LEU A 708 5.68 -21.48 -7.43
CA LEU A 708 4.83 -21.99 -8.51
C LEU A 708 3.63 -22.78 -7.97
N THR A 709 3.88 -23.65 -7.00
CA THR A 709 2.84 -24.51 -6.40
C THR A 709 1.90 -23.75 -5.46
N TYR A 710 2.36 -22.66 -4.84
CA TYR A 710 1.50 -21.73 -4.10
C TYR A 710 0.52 -20.99 -5.02
N LYS A 711 0.96 -20.64 -6.24
CA LYS A 711 0.18 -19.86 -7.21
C LYS A 711 -0.71 -20.71 -8.12
N ASP A 712 -0.41 -22.00 -8.30
CA ASP A 712 -1.12 -22.86 -9.25
C ASP A 712 -1.32 -24.31 -8.74
N SER A 713 -2.58 -24.68 -8.55
CA SER A 713 -2.96 -26.00 -8.02
C SER A 713 -2.75 -27.17 -9.00
N SER A 714 -2.65 -26.94 -10.33
CA SER A 714 -2.34 -28.02 -11.29
C SER A 714 -0.88 -28.47 -11.15
N VAL A 715 0.02 -27.51 -10.97
CA VAL A 715 1.46 -27.69 -10.77
C VAL A 715 1.76 -28.42 -9.46
N ALA A 716 0.97 -28.20 -8.41
CA ALA A 716 1.11 -28.89 -7.13
C ALA A 716 0.86 -30.41 -7.20
N ASN A 717 0.14 -30.91 -8.21
CA ASN A 717 0.01 -32.35 -8.45
C ASN A 717 1.24 -32.95 -9.15
N LEU A 718 1.89 -32.17 -10.02
CA LEU A 718 3.12 -32.55 -10.72
C LEU A 718 4.32 -32.61 -9.76
N ALA A 719 4.37 -31.68 -8.81
CA ALA A 719 5.42 -31.54 -7.79
C ALA A 719 5.53 -32.74 -6.80
N ARG A 720 4.59 -33.70 -6.81
CA ARG A 720 4.45 -34.78 -5.81
C ARG A 720 5.44 -35.95 -5.94
N ASP A 721 6.37 -35.93 -6.90
CA ASP A 721 7.31 -37.04 -7.08
C ASP A 721 8.36 -37.14 -5.94
N GLN A 722 8.60 -38.38 -5.51
CA GLN A 722 8.87 -38.78 -4.11
C GLN A 722 10.27 -38.46 -3.54
N ASP A 723 11.20 -37.90 -4.32
CA ASP A 723 12.62 -37.76 -3.92
C ASP A 723 13.02 -36.36 -3.42
N VAL A 724 12.35 -35.29 -3.86
CA VAL A 724 12.74 -33.91 -3.52
C VAL A 724 12.56 -33.63 -2.02
N VAL A 725 11.52 -34.19 -1.41
CA VAL A 725 11.15 -33.95 -0.01
C VAL A 725 11.98 -34.77 0.97
N LYS A 726 12.41 -35.98 0.59
CA LYS A 726 13.36 -36.78 1.37
C LYS A 726 14.74 -36.12 1.44
N THR A 727 15.23 -35.56 0.33
CA THR A 727 16.52 -34.85 0.31
C THR A 727 16.48 -33.58 1.17
N LEU A 728 15.34 -32.88 1.14
CA LEU A 728 15.00 -31.75 2.02
C LEU A 728 15.06 -32.13 3.51
N GLU A 729 14.34 -33.18 3.92
CA GLU A 729 14.27 -33.59 5.33
C GLU A 729 15.60 -34.13 5.86
N GLY A 730 16.36 -34.86 5.03
CA GLY A 730 17.67 -35.41 5.40
C GLY A 730 18.74 -34.35 5.66
N ARG A 731 18.75 -33.24 4.91
CA ARG A 731 19.76 -32.17 5.08
C ARG A 731 19.37 -31.10 6.09
N VAL A 732 18.08 -30.89 6.34
CA VAL A 732 17.59 -30.03 7.43
C VAL A 732 17.77 -30.68 8.80
N SER A 733 17.72 -32.02 8.88
CA SER A 733 17.87 -32.76 10.15
C SER A 733 19.32 -33.14 10.49
N GLY A 734 20.22 -33.25 9.50
CA GLY A 734 21.65 -33.48 9.71
C GLY A 734 22.41 -32.19 9.99
N GLN A 735 22.79 -31.94 11.24
CA GLN A 735 23.53 -30.76 11.74
C GLN A 735 24.91 -30.50 11.08
N GLN A 736 24.98 -30.20 9.78
CA GLN A 736 26.26 -29.88 9.12
C GLN A 736 26.25 -28.71 8.13
N ASP A 737 25.11 -28.09 7.80
CA ASP A 737 25.08 -27.01 6.79
C ASP A 737 24.42 -25.71 7.30
N LYS A 738 25.26 -24.73 7.69
CA LYS A 738 24.86 -23.43 8.28
C LYS A 738 24.00 -22.55 7.36
N SER A 739 23.94 -22.87 6.06
CA SER A 739 23.15 -22.11 5.07
C SER A 739 21.64 -22.38 5.16
N LEU A 740 21.25 -23.55 5.68
CA LEU A 740 19.86 -24.01 5.82
C LEU A 740 19.33 -23.93 7.26
N GLU A 741 20.16 -23.54 8.24
CA GLU A 741 19.79 -23.35 9.66
C GLU A 741 18.69 -22.29 9.88
N SER A 742 18.19 -21.66 8.81
CA SER A 742 17.37 -20.46 8.92
C SER A 742 15.96 -20.61 8.34
N ALA A 743 15.54 -21.78 7.84
CA ALA A 743 14.15 -22.02 7.41
C ALA A 743 13.17 -22.03 8.59
N SER A 744 12.03 -21.37 8.44
CA SER A 744 11.06 -21.32 9.53
C SER A 744 10.40 -22.69 9.73
N PRO A 745 9.99 -23.04 10.97
CA PRO A 745 9.20 -24.24 11.23
C PRO A 745 7.95 -24.35 10.34
N ASN A 746 7.36 -23.20 9.94
CA ASN A 746 6.20 -23.13 9.06
C ASN A 746 6.52 -23.50 7.60
N ASP A 747 7.70 -23.13 7.09
CA ASP A 747 8.17 -23.52 5.76
C ASP A 747 8.31 -25.04 5.68
N LEU A 748 8.96 -25.63 6.70
CA LEU A 748 9.15 -27.09 6.81
C LEU A 748 7.83 -27.84 7.03
N GLU A 749 6.92 -27.29 7.83
CA GLU A 749 5.58 -27.87 8.05
C GLU A 749 4.73 -27.80 6.78
N TRP A 750 4.83 -26.75 5.98
CA TRP A 750 4.16 -26.68 4.68
C TRP A 750 4.69 -27.72 3.70
N PHE A 751 6.02 -27.92 3.61
CA PHE A 751 6.59 -29.00 2.79
C PHE A 751 6.11 -30.37 3.29
N ARG A 752 6.12 -30.65 4.60
CA ARG A 752 5.61 -31.91 5.18
C ARG A 752 4.12 -32.13 4.95
N THR A 753 3.32 -31.07 5.04
CA THR A 753 1.85 -31.15 4.89
C THR A 753 1.45 -31.39 3.44
N ASN A 754 2.20 -30.82 2.49
CA ASN A 754 1.87 -30.92 1.06
C ASN A 754 2.59 -32.06 0.34
N TYR A 755 3.61 -32.68 0.96
CA TYR A 755 4.40 -33.77 0.39
C TYR A 755 4.77 -34.84 1.45
N PRO A 756 3.83 -35.68 1.92
CA PRO A 756 4.11 -36.68 2.97
C PRO A 756 4.96 -37.87 2.49
N GLU A 757 5.81 -38.42 3.36
CA GLU A 757 6.63 -39.62 3.08
C GLU A 757 5.79 -40.83 2.63
N ALA A 758 6.11 -41.38 1.45
CA ALA A 758 5.59 -42.67 0.99
C ALA A 758 6.26 -43.81 1.79
N GLY A 759 5.74 -44.11 2.98
CA GLY A 759 6.43 -45.07 3.85
C GLY A 759 5.73 -45.45 5.13
N LYS A 760 4.39 -45.47 5.19
CA LYS A 760 3.65 -46.27 6.18
C LYS A 760 2.19 -46.36 5.74
N GLY A 761 1.79 -47.59 5.41
CA GLY A 761 0.43 -47.93 5.05
C GLY A 761 -0.55 -47.53 6.13
N LYS A 762 -1.20 -46.39 5.92
CA LYS A 762 -2.58 -46.16 6.32
C LYS A 762 -3.25 -45.55 5.11
N GLN A 763 -4.18 -46.30 4.52
CA GLN A 763 -5.21 -45.74 3.66
C GLN A 763 -5.87 -44.60 4.45
N SER A 764 -5.50 -43.37 4.11
CA SER A 764 -6.03 -42.16 4.68
C SER A 764 -6.42 -41.28 3.51
N SER A 765 -7.74 -41.16 3.34
CA SER A 765 -8.45 -40.29 2.41
C SER A 765 -7.67 -39.03 2.02
N PHE A 766 -7.30 -38.96 0.74
CA PHE A 766 -6.70 -37.80 0.07
C PHE A 766 -7.45 -36.50 0.41
N ARG A 767 -6.77 -35.48 0.94
CA ARG A 767 -7.25 -34.10 0.83
C ARG A 767 -6.87 -33.57 -0.56
N ARG A 768 -7.87 -33.55 -1.44
CA ARG A 768 -7.84 -32.89 -2.76
C ARG A 768 -7.52 -31.40 -2.56
N LEU A 769 -6.66 -30.81 -3.41
CA LEU A 769 -6.54 -29.35 -3.47
C LEU A 769 -7.92 -28.77 -3.75
N MET A 770 -8.34 -27.86 -2.89
CA MET A 770 -9.70 -27.33 -2.94
C MET A 770 -9.91 -26.49 -4.19
N SER A 771 -10.88 -26.86 -5.02
CA SER A 771 -11.24 -26.09 -6.21
C SER A 771 -11.78 -24.72 -5.82
N ILE A 772 -11.38 -23.64 -6.53
CA ILE A 772 -11.92 -22.30 -6.31
C ILE A 772 -12.97 -22.01 -7.41
N TYR A 773 -14.15 -21.54 -7.04
CA TYR A 773 -15.23 -21.15 -7.96
C TYR A 773 -15.61 -19.69 -7.76
N LYS A 774 -15.54 -18.88 -8.84
CA LYS A 774 -15.95 -17.47 -8.83
C LYS A 774 -17.44 -17.34 -9.13
N LEU A 775 -18.23 -17.04 -8.11
CA LEU A 775 -19.68 -16.89 -8.23
C LEU A 775 -20.04 -15.41 -8.28
N VAL A 776 -20.91 -15.00 -9.20
CA VAL A 776 -21.38 -13.61 -9.30
C VAL A 776 -22.87 -13.58 -9.02
N LEU A 777 -23.30 -12.82 -8.02
CA LEU A 777 -24.73 -12.60 -7.76
C LEU A 777 -25.19 -11.41 -8.58
N VAL A 778 -26.27 -11.58 -9.34
CA VAL A 778 -26.85 -10.54 -10.20
C VAL A 778 -28.33 -10.39 -9.92
N GLY A 779 -28.89 -9.21 -10.18
CA GLY A 779 -30.30 -8.89 -9.94
C GLY A 779 -30.49 -7.41 -9.63
N LEU A 780 -31.72 -6.92 -9.66
CA LEU A 780 -32.06 -5.52 -9.34
C LEU A 780 -31.86 -5.19 -7.85
N GLY A 781 -31.88 -3.91 -7.51
CA GLY A 781 -31.68 -3.41 -6.16
C GLY A 781 -32.77 -3.89 -5.20
N GLY A 782 -32.41 -4.13 -3.95
CA GLY A 782 -33.38 -4.51 -2.91
C GLY A 782 -33.97 -5.92 -3.01
N VAL A 783 -33.51 -6.77 -3.95
CA VAL A 783 -33.96 -8.17 -4.07
C VAL A 783 -33.37 -9.11 -3.01
N GLY A 784 -32.40 -8.62 -2.22
CA GLY A 784 -31.80 -9.37 -1.10
C GLY A 784 -30.58 -10.23 -1.45
N LYS A 785 -29.80 -9.83 -2.47
CA LYS A 785 -28.52 -10.47 -2.87
C LYS A 785 -27.56 -10.59 -1.68
N SER A 786 -27.30 -9.47 -1.00
CA SER A 786 -26.37 -9.41 0.15
C SER A 786 -26.89 -10.15 1.36
N CYS A 787 -28.20 -10.09 1.63
CA CYS A 787 -28.81 -10.89 2.68
C CYS A 787 -28.61 -12.40 2.42
N LEU A 788 -28.71 -12.86 1.18
CA LEU A 788 -28.42 -14.26 0.82
C LEU A 788 -26.94 -14.60 1.00
N THR A 789 -26.03 -13.73 0.54
CA THR A 789 -24.57 -13.92 0.65
C THR A 789 -24.11 -13.97 2.11
N ILE A 790 -24.51 -12.99 2.92
CA ILE A 790 -24.15 -12.93 4.34
C ILE A 790 -24.78 -14.08 5.09
N ARG A 791 -26.02 -14.45 4.77
CA ARG A 791 -26.65 -15.61 5.39
C ARG A 791 -25.90 -16.89 5.06
N PHE A 792 -25.48 -17.04 3.82
CA PHE A 792 -24.68 -18.18 3.39
C PHE A 792 -23.35 -18.23 4.15
N ILE A 793 -22.63 -17.11 4.27
CA ILE A 793 -21.27 -17.07 4.86
C ILE A 793 -21.29 -17.15 6.38
N SER A 794 -22.01 -16.23 7.02
CA SER A 794 -21.95 -15.98 8.46
C SER A 794 -23.03 -16.70 9.26
N GLN A 795 -24.00 -17.36 8.58
CA GLN A 795 -25.19 -17.96 9.18
C GLN A 795 -26.14 -16.96 9.87
N ARG A 796 -25.87 -15.66 9.78
CA ARG A 796 -26.68 -14.57 10.36
C ARG A 796 -27.61 -13.94 9.32
N PHE A 797 -28.76 -13.45 9.78
CA PHE A 797 -29.59 -12.56 8.97
C PHE A 797 -29.14 -11.13 9.23
N VAL A 798 -29.19 -10.30 8.20
CA VAL A 798 -28.97 -8.86 8.32
C VAL A 798 -30.23 -8.18 7.83
N GLU A 799 -30.88 -7.44 8.72
CA GLU A 799 -32.12 -6.71 8.42
C GLU A 799 -31.84 -5.41 7.66
N GLU A 800 -30.71 -4.75 7.98
CA GLU A 800 -30.23 -3.54 7.31
C GLU A 800 -28.80 -3.78 6.80
N TYR A 801 -28.63 -3.69 5.49
CA TYR A 801 -27.35 -3.87 4.83
C TYR A 801 -26.94 -2.59 4.12
N ASP A 802 -25.74 -2.08 4.43
CA ASP A 802 -25.14 -0.92 3.78
C ASP A 802 -24.16 -1.41 2.70
N PRO A 803 -24.52 -1.33 1.40
CA PRO A 803 -23.69 -1.86 0.32
C PRO A 803 -22.37 -1.09 0.19
N THR A 804 -21.25 -1.81 0.06
CA THR A 804 -19.93 -1.19 -0.15
C THR A 804 -19.46 -1.32 -1.60
N LEU A 805 -18.49 -0.49 -2.01
CA LEU A 805 -17.97 -0.43 -3.38
C LEU A 805 -17.26 -1.72 -3.85
N GLU A 806 -16.90 -2.65 -2.95
CA GLU A 806 -16.26 -3.94 -3.28
C GLU A 806 -16.65 -5.06 -2.29
N ASP A 807 -17.84 -5.65 -2.45
CA ASP A 807 -18.28 -6.77 -1.62
C ASP A 807 -17.87 -8.12 -2.24
N SER A 808 -16.58 -8.46 -2.09
CA SER A 808 -16.04 -9.79 -2.41
C SER A 808 -15.92 -10.65 -1.14
N TYR A 809 -16.51 -11.84 -1.18
CA TYR A 809 -16.52 -12.76 -0.06
C TYR A 809 -15.87 -14.10 -0.41
N ARG A 810 -15.19 -14.72 0.55
CA ARG A 810 -14.60 -16.04 0.38
C ARG A 810 -15.11 -17.04 1.41
N LYS A 811 -15.59 -18.20 0.96
CA LYS A 811 -16.07 -19.27 1.85
C LYS A 811 -15.62 -20.65 1.40
N GLN A 812 -14.98 -21.40 2.30
CA GLN A 812 -14.74 -22.83 2.15
C GLN A 812 -16.04 -23.61 2.42
N VAL A 813 -16.44 -24.46 1.47
CA VAL A 813 -17.62 -25.32 1.56
C VAL A 813 -17.31 -26.72 1.05
N ASN A 814 -18.19 -27.68 1.35
CA ASN A 814 -18.14 -29.01 0.78
C ASN A 814 -19.38 -29.19 -0.10
N VAL A 815 -19.17 -29.36 -1.41
CA VAL A 815 -20.25 -29.59 -2.39
C VAL A 815 -20.10 -31.01 -2.94
N ASP A 816 -21.08 -31.86 -2.66
CA ASP A 816 -21.16 -33.26 -3.09
C ASP A 816 -19.92 -34.10 -2.73
N GLY A 817 -19.35 -33.88 -1.54
CA GLY A 817 -18.20 -34.63 -1.02
C GLY A 817 -16.84 -34.04 -1.40
N GLU A 818 -16.81 -32.92 -2.13
CA GLU A 818 -15.59 -32.21 -2.51
C GLU A 818 -15.48 -30.87 -1.79
N GLU A 819 -14.38 -30.67 -1.05
CA GLU A 819 -14.05 -29.36 -0.46
C GLU A 819 -13.64 -28.37 -1.55
N CYS A 820 -14.32 -27.23 -1.62
CA CYS A 820 -14.05 -26.14 -2.54
C CYS A 820 -14.15 -24.77 -1.86
N ILE A 821 -13.53 -23.75 -2.45
CA ILE A 821 -13.60 -22.36 -2.02
C ILE A 821 -14.51 -21.63 -2.99
N LEU A 822 -15.49 -20.89 -2.48
CA LEU A 822 -16.33 -20.01 -3.26
C LEU A 822 -15.83 -18.58 -3.08
N ASP A 823 -15.52 -17.92 -4.20
CA ASP A 823 -15.18 -16.51 -4.30
C ASP A 823 -16.44 -15.81 -4.84
N ILE A 824 -17.18 -15.16 -3.97
CA ILE A 824 -18.52 -14.65 -4.22
C ILE A 824 -18.45 -13.14 -4.42
N PHE A 825 -18.81 -12.68 -5.61
CA PHE A 825 -18.93 -11.27 -5.97
C PHE A 825 -20.40 -10.85 -5.86
N ASP A 826 -20.71 -10.00 -4.89
CA ASP A 826 -22.04 -9.42 -4.75
C ASP A 826 -22.14 -8.12 -5.56
N THR A 827 -23.13 -8.03 -6.45
CA THR A 827 -23.37 -6.83 -7.26
C THR A 827 -24.39 -5.87 -6.65
N ALA A 828 -24.81 -6.10 -5.40
CA ALA A 828 -25.64 -5.13 -4.68
C ALA A 828 -24.95 -3.76 -4.60
N GLY A 829 -25.67 -2.69 -4.95
CA GLY A 829 -25.11 -1.32 -4.97
C GLY A 829 -24.28 -0.98 -6.21
N GLN A 830 -24.03 -1.94 -7.12
CA GLN A 830 -23.24 -1.76 -8.35
C GLN A 830 -24.12 -1.53 -9.59
N GLU A 831 -25.39 -1.18 -9.39
CA GLU A 831 -26.37 -1.02 -10.47
C GLU A 831 -26.10 0.23 -11.31
N ASP A 832 -25.51 1.25 -10.69
CA ASP A 832 -25.08 2.50 -11.32
C ASP A 832 -23.63 2.44 -11.87
N PHE A 833 -22.86 1.39 -11.57
CA PHE A 833 -21.46 1.21 -11.96
C PHE A 833 -21.27 0.09 -13.01
N SER A 834 -21.75 0.35 -14.23
CA SER A 834 -21.76 -0.62 -15.33
C SER A 834 -20.38 -1.25 -15.62
N ALA A 835 -19.28 -0.50 -15.49
CA ALA A 835 -17.92 -0.98 -15.76
C ALA A 835 -17.44 -2.06 -14.77
N VAL A 836 -17.73 -1.90 -13.47
CA VAL A 836 -17.34 -2.84 -12.41
C VAL A 836 -18.19 -4.11 -12.51
N ARG A 837 -19.50 -3.93 -12.70
CA ARG A 837 -20.44 -5.03 -12.94
C ARG A 837 -20.04 -5.87 -14.15
N ASP A 838 -19.67 -5.23 -15.26
CA ASP A 838 -19.23 -5.93 -16.48
C ASP A 838 -17.89 -6.64 -16.27
N GLN A 839 -16.98 -6.09 -15.46
CA GLN A 839 -15.72 -6.76 -15.12
C GLN A 839 -15.95 -8.05 -14.30
N TYR A 840 -16.86 -8.04 -13.33
CA TYR A 840 -17.25 -9.24 -12.59
C TYR A 840 -17.95 -10.25 -13.50
N MET A 841 -18.82 -9.78 -14.41
CA MET A 841 -19.43 -10.65 -15.42
C MET A 841 -18.40 -11.28 -16.35
N ARG A 842 -17.35 -10.57 -16.78
CA ARG A 842 -16.27 -11.17 -17.60
C ARG A 842 -15.50 -12.25 -16.86
N THR A 843 -15.29 -12.10 -15.56
CA THR A 843 -14.38 -12.97 -14.78
C THR A 843 -15.07 -14.07 -13.96
N GLY A 844 -16.39 -14.03 -13.80
CA GLY A 844 -17.17 -15.02 -13.05
C GLY A 844 -17.24 -16.40 -13.72
N ASP A 845 -17.13 -17.48 -12.94
CA ASP A 845 -17.33 -18.85 -13.42
C ASP A 845 -18.82 -19.20 -13.58
N GLY A 846 -19.71 -18.57 -12.80
CA GLY A 846 -21.16 -18.78 -12.89
C GLY A 846 -21.97 -17.70 -12.17
N PHE A 847 -23.26 -17.63 -12.50
CA PHE A 847 -24.14 -16.52 -12.17
C PHE A 847 -25.36 -16.97 -11.36
N LEU A 848 -25.57 -16.36 -10.19
CA LEU A 848 -26.76 -16.53 -9.38
C LEU A 848 -27.67 -15.32 -9.58
N CYS A 849 -28.72 -15.46 -10.38
CA CYS A 849 -29.65 -14.37 -10.66
C CYS A 849 -30.78 -14.37 -9.64
N VAL A 850 -30.87 -13.30 -8.86
CA VAL A 850 -31.81 -13.15 -7.76
C VAL A 850 -32.86 -12.09 -8.12
N TYR A 851 -34.14 -12.47 -8.05
CA TYR A 851 -35.26 -11.53 -8.08
C TYR A 851 -36.08 -11.69 -6.79
N SER A 852 -36.92 -10.69 -6.47
CA SER A 852 -37.79 -10.74 -5.29
C SER A 852 -39.19 -11.17 -5.70
N ILE A 853 -39.77 -12.18 -5.04
CA ILE A 853 -41.13 -12.65 -5.37
C ILE A 853 -42.20 -11.59 -5.07
N THR A 854 -41.88 -10.62 -4.20
CA THR A 854 -42.73 -9.49 -3.82
C THR A 854 -42.48 -8.23 -4.66
N TYR A 855 -41.65 -8.31 -5.71
CA TYR A 855 -41.32 -7.16 -6.54
C TYR A 855 -41.22 -7.55 -8.01
N SER A 856 -42.35 -7.43 -8.71
CA SER A 856 -42.53 -7.88 -10.09
C SER A 856 -41.57 -7.25 -11.11
N VAL A 857 -41.11 -6.00 -10.89
CA VAL A 857 -40.14 -5.33 -11.77
C VAL A 857 -38.81 -6.07 -11.78
N SER A 858 -38.34 -6.54 -10.61
CA SER A 858 -37.08 -7.30 -10.53
C SER A 858 -37.08 -8.60 -11.33
N PHE A 859 -38.27 -9.17 -11.58
CA PHE A 859 -38.42 -10.36 -12.42
C PHE A 859 -38.38 -10.03 -13.92
N GLN A 860 -38.88 -8.87 -14.33
CA GLN A 860 -38.89 -8.45 -15.75
C GLN A 860 -37.48 -8.27 -16.32
N GLU A 861 -36.50 -7.95 -15.46
CA GLU A 861 -35.11 -7.75 -15.87
C GLU A 861 -34.29 -9.03 -16.01
N VAL A 862 -34.79 -10.18 -15.55
CA VAL A 862 -34.04 -11.45 -15.53
C VAL A 862 -33.54 -11.84 -16.92
N GLU A 863 -34.39 -11.75 -17.94
CA GLU A 863 -34.01 -12.09 -19.32
C GLU A 863 -32.98 -11.10 -19.88
N SER A 864 -33.16 -9.80 -19.61
CA SER A 864 -32.23 -8.74 -20.03
C SER A 864 -30.84 -8.92 -19.42
N LEU A 865 -30.77 -9.23 -18.12
CA LEU A 865 -29.53 -9.50 -17.40
C LEU A 865 -28.84 -10.76 -17.94
N HIS A 866 -29.60 -11.81 -18.22
CA HIS A 866 -29.05 -13.02 -18.83
C HIS A 866 -28.44 -12.73 -20.21
N ASP A 867 -29.16 -12.03 -21.09
CA ASP A 867 -28.65 -11.66 -22.41
C ASP A 867 -27.44 -10.73 -22.33
N HIS A 868 -27.40 -9.84 -21.33
CA HIS A 868 -26.25 -8.99 -21.08
C HIS A 868 -25.02 -9.79 -20.66
N ILE A 869 -25.18 -10.78 -19.77
CA ILE A 869 -24.09 -11.66 -19.36
C ILE A 869 -23.53 -12.43 -20.56
N LEU A 870 -24.39 -12.98 -21.42
CA LEU A 870 -23.96 -13.67 -22.65
C LEU A 870 -23.15 -12.76 -23.56
N ARG A 871 -23.61 -11.52 -23.78
CA ARG A 871 -22.88 -10.52 -24.59
C ARG A 871 -21.52 -10.15 -23.98
N VAL A 872 -21.46 -9.96 -22.66
CA VAL A 872 -20.22 -9.59 -21.95
C VAL A 872 -19.22 -10.76 -21.92
N LYS A 873 -19.72 -12.00 -21.83
CA LYS A 873 -18.92 -13.23 -21.86
C LYS A 873 -18.48 -13.64 -23.26
N ASP A 874 -19.13 -13.11 -24.30
CA ASP A 874 -18.96 -13.54 -25.68
C ASP A 874 -19.18 -15.06 -25.83
N THR A 875 -20.25 -15.58 -25.20
CA THR A 875 -20.63 -17.01 -25.26
C THR A 875 -22.13 -17.20 -25.48
N GLU A 876 -22.50 -18.37 -26.04
CA GLU A 876 -23.91 -18.74 -26.24
C GLU A 876 -24.58 -19.29 -24.97
N LYS A 877 -23.79 -19.75 -23.99
CA LYS A 877 -24.29 -20.34 -22.74
C LYS A 877 -23.34 -20.10 -21.58
N VAL A 878 -23.88 -19.82 -20.40
CA VAL A 878 -23.15 -19.66 -19.13
C VAL A 878 -23.78 -20.50 -18.01
N PRO A 879 -23.02 -20.93 -16.99
CA PRO A 879 -23.59 -21.52 -15.78
C PRO A 879 -24.46 -20.49 -15.07
N PHE A 880 -25.76 -20.78 -14.94
CA PHE A 880 -26.76 -19.83 -14.47
C PHE A 880 -27.77 -20.53 -13.57
N VAL A 881 -28.15 -19.91 -12.46
CA VAL A 881 -29.22 -20.38 -11.57
C VAL A 881 -30.15 -19.21 -11.26
N LEU A 882 -31.45 -19.41 -11.45
CA LEU A 882 -32.50 -18.43 -11.18
C LEU A 882 -33.08 -18.63 -9.77
N VAL A 883 -33.10 -17.57 -8.98
CA VAL A 883 -33.54 -17.58 -7.58
C VAL A 883 -34.64 -16.55 -7.33
N GLY A 884 -35.83 -17.03 -6.95
CA GLY A 884 -36.90 -16.19 -6.41
C GLY A 884 -36.73 -16.04 -4.90
N ASN A 885 -36.20 -14.90 -4.44
CA ASN A 885 -35.94 -14.63 -3.03
C ASN A 885 -37.16 -14.04 -2.31
N LYS A 886 -37.16 -14.12 -0.97
CA LYS A 886 -38.22 -13.70 -0.05
C LYS A 886 -39.47 -14.59 -0.06
N CYS A 887 -39.30 -15.90 -0.26
CA CYS A 887 -40.42 -16.84 -0.23
C CYS A 887 -41.10 -17.00 1.15
N ASP A 888 -40.54 -16.41 2.20
CA ASP A 888 -41.19 -16.25 3.49
C ASP A 888 -42.32 -15.20 3.48
N LEU A 889 -42.39 -14.34 2.46
CA LEU A 889 -43.40 -13.30 2.29
C LEU A 889 -44.50 -13.72 1.30
N GLU A 890 -45.07 -14.91 1.50
CA GLU A 890 -46.07 -15.49 0.58
C GLU A 890 -47.34 -14.63 0.46
N SER A 891 -47.71 -13.91 1.51
CA SER A 891 -48.85 -12.97 1.50
C SER A 891 -48.65 -11.78 0.57
N ASP A 892 -47.40 -11.41 0.30
CA ASP A 892 -47.01 -10.25 -0.50
C ASP A 892 -46.49 -10.64 -1.90
N ARG A 893 -46.77 -11.88 -2.33
CA ARG A 893 -46.29 -12.42 -3.61
C ARG A 893 -46.92 -11.70 -4.81
N GLU A 894 -46.05 -11.12 -5.65
CA GLU A 894 -46.42 -10.54 -6.95
C GLU A 894 -46.05 -11.46 -8.13
N VAL A 895 -45.02 -12.31 -7.97
CA VAL A 895 -44.54 -13.22 -9.01
C VAL A 895 -44.93 -14.67 -8.67
N PRO A 896 -45.86 -15.29 -9.43
CA PRO A 896 -46.21 -16.69 -9.27
C PRO A 896 -45.00 -17.60 -9.47
N ARG A 897 -44.93 -18.68 -8.69
CA ARG A 897 -43.86 -19.66 -8.81
C ARG A 897 -43.79 -20.27 -10.22
N GLU A 898 -44.92 -20.50 -10.86
CA GLU A 898 -44.97 -21.07 -12.22
C GLU A 898 -44.25 -20.17 -13.24
N LYS A 899 -44.31 -18.84 -13.09
CA LYS A 899 -43.58 -17.92 -13.98
C LYS A 899 -42.07 -18.07 -13.83
N GLY A 900 -41.56 -18.21 -12.61
CA GLY A 900 -40.14 -18.48 -12.37
C GLY A 900 -39.69 -19.78 -13.01
N GLU A 901 -40.51 -20.83 -12.92
CA GLU A 901 -40.26 -22.14 -13.54
C GLU A 901 -40.30 -22.08 -15.08
N GLU A 902 -41.24 -21.34 -15.66
CA GLU A 902 -41.33 -21.12 -17.11
C GLU A 902 -40.13 -20.33 -17.66
N THR A 903 -39.74 -19.23 -17.01
CA THR A 903 -38.58 -18.44 -17.42
C THR A 903 -37.28 -19.22 -17.29
N ALA A 904 -37.11 -20.03 -16.23
CA ALA A 904 -35.93 -20.88 -16.10
C ALA A 904 -35.87 -21.97 -17.18
N LYS A 905 -37.01 -22.56 -17.58
CA LYS A 905 -37.08 -23.48 -18.72
C LYS A 905 -36.72 -22.80 -20.03
N LYS A 906 -37.16 -21.55 -20.23
CA LYS A 906 -36.83 -20.74 -21.42
C LYS A 906 -35.33 -20.42 -21.50
N ILE A 907 -34.71 -20.06 -20.37
CA ILE A 907 -33.27 -19.78 -20.27
C ILE A 907 -32.43 -21.06 -20.31
N GLY A 908 -33.00 -22.20 -19.90
CA GLY A 908 -32.28 -23.47 -19.79
C GLY A 908 -31.45 -23.59 -18.51
N CYS A 909 -31.93 -23.02 -17.41
CA CYS A 909 -31.28 -23.00 -16.10
C CYS A 909 -32.13 -23.66 -14.99
N LYS A 910 -31.53 -23.87 -13.82
CA LYS A 910 -32.25 -24.34 -12.62
C LYS A 910 -32.98 -23.19 -11.94
N PHE A 911 -34.18 -23.47 -11.43
CA PHE A 911 -34.99 -22.55 -10.63
C PHE A 911 -35.16 -23.05 -9.21
N MET A 912 -35.09 -22.13 -8.25
CA MET A 912 -35.52 -22.37 -6.87
C MET A 912 -36.00 -21.09 -6.20
N GLU A 913 -36.82 -21.24 -5.16
CA GLU A 913 -37.18 -20.13 -4.29
C GLU A 913 -36.38 -20.18 -2.98
N SER A 914 -35.96 -19.03 -2.48
CA SER A 914 -35.15 -18.91 -1.27
C SER A 914 -35.67 -17.85 -0.31
N SER A 915 -35.26 -17.96 0.95
CA SER A 915 -35.44 -16.91 1.94
C SER A 915 -34.18 -16.76 2.77
N ALA A 916 -33.53 -15.61 2.62
CA ALA A 916 -32.44 -15.22 3.50
C ALA A 916 -32.89 -15.13 4.97
N LYS A 917 -34.16 -14.77 5.25
CA LYS A 917 -34.70 -14.58 6.61
C LYS A 917 -34.97 -15.90 7.33
N THR A 918 -35.63 -16.84 6.66
CA THR A 918 -35.97 -18.15 7.25
C THR A 918 -34.96 -19.25 6.90
N LYS A 919 -33.88 -18.92 6.18
CA LYS A 919 -32.81 -19.82 5.71
C LYS A 919 -33.26 -20.87 4.69
N VAL A 920 -34.41 -20.69 4.05
CA VAL A 920 -34.91 -21.62 3.03
C VAL A 920 -34.02 -21.55 1.78
N ASN A 921 -33.50 -22.70 1.35
CA ASN A 921 -32.68 -22.91 0.14
C ASN A 921 -31.46 -21.99 -0.05
N VAL A 922 -30.99 -21.30 1.00
CA VAL A 922 -29.85 -20.38 0.90
C VAL A 922 -28.59 -21.15 0.52
N THR A 923 -28.22 -22.20 1.24
CA THR A 923 -27.03 -23.03 0.92
C THR A 923 -27.17 -23.73 -0.42
N GLU A 924 -28.37 -24.23 -0.73
CA GLU A 924 -28.63 -24.98 -1.95
C GLU A 924 -28.47 -24.13 -3.21
N ALA A 925 -28.83 -22.84 -3.17
CA ALA A 925 -28.65 -21.91 -4.28
C ALA A 925 -27.18 -21.79 -4.73
N PHE A 926 -26.26 -21.64 -3.78
CA PHE A 926 -24.82 -21.56 -4.08
C PHE A 926 -24.25 -22.92 -4.49
N HIS A 927 -24.68 -24.00 -3.85
CA HIS A 927 -24.21 -25.35 -4.17
C HIS A 927 -24.69 -25.80 -5.57
N GLU A 928 -25.94 -25.53 -5.95
CA GLU A 928 -26.45 -25.87 -7.28
C GLU A 928 -25.73 -25.08 -8.37
N LEU A 929 -25.38 -23.81 -8.11
CA LEU A 929 -24.57 -23.05 -9.07
C LEU A 929 -23.19 -23.67 -9.27
N VAL A 930 -22.54 -24.16 -8.21
CA VAL A 930 -21.29 -24.91 -8.32
C VAL A 930 -21.48 -26.20 -9.14
N ARG A 931 -22.62 -26.90 -8.99
CA ARG A 931 -22.94 -28.07 -9.83
C ARG A 931 -23.12 -27.71 -11.29
N GLU A 932 -23.79 -26.60 -11.60
CA GLU A 932 -23.95 -26.10 -12.96
C GLU A 932 -22.61 -25.69 -13.59
N ILE A 933 -21.72 -25.05 -12.82
CA ILE A 933 -20.35 -24.75 -13.29
C ILE A 933 -19.59 -26.04 -13.60
N LYS A 934 -19.69 -27.06 -12.73
CA LYS A 934 -19.06 -28.37 -12.96
C LYS A 934 -19.61 -29.06 -14.22
N ARG A 935 -20.94 -29.04 -14.43
CA ARG A 935 -21.57 -29.59 -15.65
C ARG A 935 -21.11 -28.86 -16.90
N TRP A 936 -21.14 -27.53 -16.89
CA TRP A 936 -20.70 -26.71 -18.03
C TRP A 936 -19.22 -26.94 -18.38
N LYS A 937 -18.33 -27.00 -17.37
CA LYS A 937 -16.90 -27.31 -17.59
C LYS A 937 -16.71 -28.71 -18.17
N LYS A 938 -17.58 -29.67 -17.87
CA LYS A 938 -17.55 -31.02 -18.44
C LYS A 938 -18.05 -31.05 -19.89
N ASP A 939 -19.10 -30.30 -20.19
CA ASP A 939 -19.76 -30.34 -21.50
C ASP A 939 -19.06 -29.44 -22.56
N TYR A 940 -18.39 -28.37 -22.13
CA TYR A 940 -17.78 -27.35 -23.00
C TYR A 940 -16.27 -27.13 -22.77
N GLY A 941 -15.64 -27.84 -21.83
CA GLY A 941 -14.22 -27.67 -21.48
C GLY A 941 -13.20 -28.30 -22.44
N HIS A 942 -13.60 -28.71 -23.64
CA HIS A 942 -12.74 -29.39 -24.64
C HIS A 942 -12.58 -28.63 -25.97
N THR A 943 -12.70 -27.30 -25.97
CA THR A 943 -12.55 -26.51 -27.20
C THR A 943 -11.64 -25.31 -27.00
N GLU A 944 -10.32 -25.55 -26.92
CA GLU A 944 -9.27 -24.68 -27.48
C GLU A 944 -8.02 -25.55 -27.82
N GLU A 945 -8.22 -26.69 -28.50
CA GLU A 945 -7.16 -27.28 -29.32
C GLU A 945 -7.23 -26.62 -30.72
N GLU A 946 -6.09 -26.11 -31.16
CA GLU A 946 -5.86 -25.49 -32.46
C GLU A 946 -6.39 -26.38 -33.60
N LYS A 947 -7.44 -25.92 -34.29
CA LYS A 947 -7.72 -26.41 -35.64
C LYS A 947 -6.72 -25.76 -36.60
N GLU A 948 -5.71 -26.53 -36.99
CA GLU A 948 -4.89 -26.25 -38.16
C GLU A 948 -5.80 -25.92 -39.37
N VAL A 949 -5.67 -24.71 -39.91
CA VAL A 949 -6.21 -24.34 -41.22
C VAL A 949 -5.07 -24.38 -42.21
N ALA A 950 -5.11 -25.37 -43.11
CA ALA A 950 -4.20 -25.49 -44.24
C ALA A 950 -4.17 -24.20 -45.11
N PRO A 951 -3.02 -23.84 -45.69
CA PRO A 951 -2.86 -22.56 -46.38
C PRO A 951 -3.49 -22.60 -47.77
N GLY A 952 -4.48 -21.72 -48.02
CA GLY A 952 -4.89 -21.38 -49.38
C GLY A 952 -6.34 -20.98 -49.54
N THR A 953 -6.66 -19.70 -49.32
CA THR A 953 -7.58 -18.87 -50.14
C THR A 953 -7.69 -17.45 -49.56
N PRO A 954 -7.81 -16.38 -50.38
CA PRO A 954 -7.76 -15.01 -49.88
C PRO A 954 -9.11 -14.60 -49.28
N LYS A 955 -9.12 -14.16 -48.02
CA LYS A 955 -10.31 -13.56 -47.37
C LYS A 955 -10.59 -12.16 -47.95
N LYS A 956 -11.79 -11.97 -48.48
CA LYS A 956 -12.35 -10.68 -48.90
C LYS A 956 -12.50 -9.76 -47.67
N LYS A 957 -12.05 -8.50 -47.79
CA LYS A 957 -12.33 -7.42 -46.85
C LYS A 957 -13.82 -7.07 -46.89
N SER A 958 -14.54 -7.25 -45.78
CA SER A 958 -15.84 -6.59 -45.57
C SER A 958 -15.58 -5.18 -45.02
N LYS A 959 -16.16 -4.18 -45.71
CA LYS A 959 -16.24 -2.80 -45.24
C LYS A 959 -17.23 -2.74 -44.07
N CYS A 960 -16.83 -2.16 -42.95
CA CYS A 960 -17.76 -1.70 -41.94
C CYS A 960 -18.18 -0.27 -42.30
N SER A 961 -19.48 -0.06 -42.52
CA SER A 961 -20.12 1.25 -42.63
C SER A 961 -20.92 1.49 -41.35
N LEU A 962 -20.69 2.64 -40.72
CA LEU A 962 -21.48 3.14 -39.60
C LEU A 962 -22.95 3.32 -40.02
N ILE A 963 -23.86 2.78 -39.22
CA ILE A 963 -25.24 3.23 -39.08
C ILE A 963 -25.46 3.52 -37.61
#